data_AF-A0AA37D5N4-F1
#
_entry.id   AF-A0AA37D5N4-F1
#
_cell.length_a   1.000
_cell.length_b   1.000
_cell.length_c   1.000
_cell.angle_alpha   90.00
_cell.angle_beta   90.00
_cell.angle_gamma   90.00
#
_symmetry.space_group_name_H-M   'P 1'
#
loop_
_entity.id
_entity.type
_entity.pdbx_description
1 polymer ?
#
loop_
_entity_poly.entity_id
_entity_poly.type
_entity_poly.pdbx_seq_one_letter_code
_entity_poly.pdbx_strand_id
1 'polypeptide(L)'
;MSNPDELFSQKEDDETFKDAIRKLSATHRVLKKYSGEKHDWLKQIAALHYQTSFQIAESELIAEPIRVAVNTHDTSTLVTLKPLLGFDVFFKQQIEKTDSTELVKIAAALLDEDTGLELVNEYLSDINHELKGSQTHTSYEYDKELVTSYLHLTKKGIKINLTPISTRQESVTNSIKDIWDLLSNLDSPTLGKSPVSLNELQRTIMDCYAYSTITKIKPYFVENLNPNFIVNALYPIARDINDWDVEALINEVSFISIVKEACSRHEYIEDEPSIFTVLLKRYRVGILQSIKIEDLLDNNKITNISQNVEAIPFTKYWHNTNKQAFAQSLVAELSDIIHNNTAEKENITKLAACAIVAVMHAFSPVEYGTFRNHAARHDSSIMAFQCVSTIIGDHPLYKDYIVNYLSASKYDQIMQWCKQHEIMNIMLPHVETMIKNERIQSAAVKSLINDDYSFINKNKLTITNEEHVNWVGTWHVHIKNISPQDWSLEFVDDVINYEQAELLKILRDHFDSEEITQADWLKRIKEAHMVTKRMVDYMTDKGLILNHQQALVNALKDIPYTNDNYNQFLVTQLTTLLEPQKKGAVTRSLNVAFLKQTTTHEQRYRSIHYFSNAITMPSINGHEMAQEVIDLIEHAAANDNAEALQWLMNQPVLESGWCIDTWLLEDLEALGNTLSSIDSDQKTRLLTEINIRLGDKKESAGDDDIKLAIAQ
;
A
#
# COMPACT_ATOMS: atom_id res chain seq x y z
N MET A 1 13.05 2.75 78.95
CA MET A 1 12.31 1.78 79.80
C MET A 1 12.68 0.39 79.32
N SER A 2 12.88 -0.53 80.26
CA SER A 2 13.53 -1.84 80.08
C SER A 2 12.88 -2.74 79.03
N ASN A 3 13.70 -3.60 78.41
CA ASN A 3 13.34 -4.51 77.32
C ASN A 3 12.16 -5.45 77.71
N PRO A 4 10.99 -5.40 77.04
CA PRO A 4 9.83 -6.24 77.39
C PRO A 4 10.11 -7.75 77.23
N ASP A 5 11.07 -8.11 76.37
CA ASP A 5 11.46 -9.49 76.10
C ASP A 5 12.34 -10.10 77.21
N GLU A 6 12.85 -9.29 78.15
CA GLU A 6 13.54 -9.78 79.34
C GLU A 6 12.59 -10.10 80.52
N LEU A 7 11.28 -9.85 80.37
CA LEU A 7 10.29 -10.05 81.43
C LEU A 7 9.55 -11.40 81.38
N PHE A 8 9.77 -12.24 80.36
CA PHE A 8 9.12 -13.54 80.26
C PHE A 8 10.05 -14.62 79.71
N SER A 9 10.54 -15.51 80.59
CA SER A 9 11.21 -16.73 80.14
C SER A 9 10.18 -17.72 79.59
N GLN A 10 10.29 -18.03 78.30
CA GLN A 10 9.48 -19.02 77.60
C GLN A 10 9.71 -20.44 78.16
N LYS A 11 8.84 -20.90 79.06
CA LYS A 11 8.48 -22.32 79.23
C LYS A 11 6.99 -22.41 79.64
N GLU A 12 6.17 -23.04 78.81
CA GLU A 12 4.70 -23.19 78.98
C GLU A 12 4.27 -24.00 80.23
N ASP A 13 5.21 -24.49 81.03
CA ASP A 13 4.96 -25.25 82.27
C ASP A 13 5.31 -24.52 83.57
N ASP A 14 5.56 -23.21 83.51
CA ASP A 14 5.75 -22.42 84.73
C ASP A 14 4.39 -22.14 85.42
N GLU A 15 4.20 -22.68 86.63
CA GLU A 15 3.01 -22.42 87.49
C GLU A 15 2.82 -20.92 87.72
N THR A 16 3.89 -20.13 87.72
CA THR A 16 3.80 -18.67 87.84
C THR A 16 3.17 -18.01 86.61
N PHE A 17 3.41 -18.55 85.41
CA PHE A 17 2.79 -18.09 84.16
C PHE A 17 1.32 -18.50 84.11
N LYS A 18 0.99 -19.74 84.52
CA LYS A 18 -0.41 -20.21 84.62
C LYS A 18 -1.20 -19.43 85.68
N ASP A 19 -0.59 -19.09 86.82
CA ASP A 19 -1.21 -18.26 87.86
C ASP A 19 -1.35 -16.80 87.42
N ALA A 20 -0.37 -16.25 86.69
CA ALA A 20 -0.48 -14.94 86.05
C ALA A 20 -1.64 -14.90 85.06
N ILE A 21 -1.79 -15.89 84.18
CA ILE A 21 -2.92 -15.99 83.23
C ILE A 21 -4.26 -16.11 83.98
N ARG A 22 -4.33 -16.91 85.05
CA ARG A 22 -5.55 -17.02 85.88
C ARG A 22 -5.92 -15.70 86.53
N LYS A 23 -4.94 -14.99 87.11
CA LYS A 23 -5.13 -13.65 87.70
C LYS A 23 -5.56 -12.65 86.64
N LEU A 24 -4.92 -12.63 85.48
CA LEU A 24 -5.24 -11.73 84.36
C LEU A 24 -6.66 -11.99 83.84
N SER A 25 -7.06 -13.25 83.72
CA SER A 25 -8.41 -13.66 83.36
C SER A 25 -9.45 -13.28 84.42
N ALA A 26 -9.13 -13.44 85.70
CA ALA A 26 -10.00 -13.03 86.80
C ALA A 26 -10.19 -11.50 86.84
N THR A 27 -9.10 -10.74 86.69
CA THR A 27 -9.12 -9.28 86.59
C THR A 27 -9.96 -8.82 85.38
N HIS A 28 -9.79 -9.46 84.22
CA HIS A 28 -10.59 -9.17 83.03
C HIS A 28 -12.09 -9.41 83.27
N ARG A 29 -12.43 -10.48 84.01
CA ARG A 29 -13.82 -10.81 84.36
C ARG A 29 -14.43 -9.81 85.34
N VAL A 30 -13.63 -9.30 86.29
CA VAL A 30 -14.05 -8.25 87.22
C VAL A 30 -14.23 -6.92 86.50
N LEU A 31 -13.27 -6.52 85.66
CA LEU A 31 -13.33 -5.28 84.88
C LEU A 31 -14.53 -5.28 83.92
N LYS A 32 -14.80 -6.42 83.24
CA LYS A 32 -16.00 -6.60 82.41
C LYS A 32 -17.30 -6.46 83.20
N LYS A 33 -17.31 -6.86 84.48
CA LYS A 33 -18.50 -6.80 85.34
C LYS A 33 -18.81 -5.38 85.83
N TYR A 34 -17.80 -4.55 86.06
CA TYR A 34 -17.98 -3.23 86.70
C TYR A 34 -17.86 -2.03 85.76
N SER A 35 -17.07 -2.14 84.70
CA SER A 35 -16.75 -1.00 83.83
C SER A 35 -17.22 -1.16 82.39
N GLY A 36 -17.92 -2.25 82.05
CA GLY A 36 -18.50 -2.45 80.71
C GLY A 36 -17.61 -3.27 79.77
N GLU A 37 -17.68 -2.98 78.48
CA GLU A 37 -16.89 -3.71 77.48
C GLU A 37 -15.39 -3.40 77.59
N LYS A 38 -14.56 -4.18 76.89
CA LYS A 38 -13.09 -4.11 77.02
C LYS A 38 -12.53 -2.70 76.82
N HIS A 39 -13.16 -1.93 75.94
CA HIS A 39 -12.74 -0.58 75.57
C HIS A 39 -12.94 0.44 76.70
N ASP A 40 -14.05 0.33 77.45
CA ASP A 40 -14.44 1.30 78.47
C ASP A 40 -13.50 1.31 79.68
N TRP A 41 -13.07 0.12 80.13
CA TRP A 41 -12.18 0.03 81.27
C TRP A 41 -10.73 0.32 80.91
N LEU A 42 -10.28 0.01 79.69
CA LEU A 42 -8.95 0.40 79.21
C LEU A 42 -8.80 1.93 79.19
N LYS A 43 -9.82 2.64 78.72
CA LYS A 43 -9.90 4.11 78.72
C LYS A 43 -9.89 4.69 80.14
N GLN A 44 -10.58 4.05 81.09
CA GLN A 44 -10.57 4.45 82.50
C GLN A 44 -9.20 4.25 83.16
N ILE A 45 -8.55 3.11 82.90
CA ILE A 45 -7.21 2.83 83.43
C ILE A 45 -6.19 3.80 82.83
N ALA A 46 -6.23 4.07 81.53
CA ALA A 46 -5.34 5.02 80.88
C ALA A 46 -5.54 6.45 81.39
N ALA A 47 -6.79 6.89 81.58
CA ALA A 47 -7.10 8.21 82.13
C ALA A 47 -6.57 8.38 83.57
N LEU A 48 -6.69 7.32 84.38
CA LEU A 48 -6.12 7.27 85.73
C LEU A 48 -4.59 7.25 85.71
N HIS A 49 -3.99 6.43 84.85
CA HIS A 49 -2.55 6.23 84.78
C HIS A 49 -1.81 7.49 84.30
N TYR A 50 -2.34 8.14 83.27
CA TYR A 50 -1.78 9.37 82.70
C TYR A 50 -2.33 10.65 83.34
N GLN A 51 -3.20 10.53 84.35
CA GLN A 51 -3.84 11.65 85.06
C GLN A 51 -4.49 12.66 84.10
N THR A 52 -5.22 12.14 83.12
CA THR A 52 -5.68 12.93 81.97
C THR A 52 -7.17 12.74 81.72
N SER A 53 -7.74 13.57 80.84
CA SER A 53 -9.14 13.43 80.43
C SER A 53 -9.34 12.14 79.64
N PHE A 54 -10.56 11.61 79.65
CA PHE A 54 -10.88 10.40 78.88
C PHE A 54 -10.60 10.53 77.38
N GLN A 55 -10.71 11.73 76.81
CA GLN A 55 -10.39 11.99 75.40
C GLN A 55 -8.88 11.88 75.13
N ILE A 56 -8.04 12.39 76.04
CA ILE A 56 -6.58 12.31 75.89
C ILE A 56 -6.09 10.87 76.18
N ALA A 57 -6.72 10.19 77.14
CA ALA A 57 -6.43 8.78 77.41
C ALA A 57 -6.78 7.87 76.22
N GLU A 58 -7.86 8.19 75.51
CA GLU A 58 -8.26 7.51 74.28
C GLU A 58 -7.21 7.75 73.18
N SER A 59 -6.71 8.99 73.01
CA SER A 59 -5.62 9.30 72.06
C SER A 59 -4.32 8.52 72.29
N GLU A 60 -3.96 8.23 73.55
CA GLU A 60 -2.77 7.43 73.88
C GLU A 60 -2.93 5.94 73.52
N LEU A 61 -4.17 5.47 73.35
CA LEU A 61 -4.49 4.07 73.06
C LEU A 61 -4.79 3.81 71.57
N ILE A 62 -4.82 4.83 70.70
CA ILE A 62 -5.26 4.68 69.29
C ILE A 62 -4.24 4.03 68.37
N ALA A 63 -2.95 4.04 68.74
CA ALA A 63 -1.88 3.55 67.87
C ALA A 63 -2.07 2.07 67.47
N GLU A 64 -2.51 1.23 68.41
CA GLU A 64 -2.74 -0.20 68.19
C GLU A 64 -4.02 -0.48 67.39
N PRO A 65 -5.18 0.14 67.66
CA PRO A 65 -6.35 0.10 66.78
C PRO A 65 -6.05 0.50 65.33
N ILE A 66 -5.27 1.58 65.11
CA ILE A 66 -4.88 1.99 63.75
C ILE A 66 -4.00 0.92 63.10
N ARG A 67 -3.00 0.38 63.82
CA ARG A 67 -2.13 -0.70 63.33
C ARG A 67 -2.93 -1.94 62.94
N VAL A 68 -3.87 -2.36 63.78
CA VAL A 68 -4.74 -3.52 63.51
C VAL A 68 -5.61 -3.23 62.31
N ALA A 69 -6.26 -2.08 62.25
CA ALA A 69 -7.16 -1.72 61.16
C ALA A 69 -6.44 -1.64 59.80
N VAL A 70 -5.21 -1.10 59.76
CA VAL A 70 -4.34 -1.13 58.58
C VAL A 70 -4.02 -2.58 58.18
N ASN A 71 -3.55 -3.41 59.11
CA ASN A 71 -3.16 -4.80 58.80
C ASN A 71 -4.35 -5.70 58.41
N THR A 72 -5.56 -5.42 58.89
CA THR A 72 -6.77 -6.21 58.57
C THR A 72 -7.61 -5.60 57.47
N HIS A 73 -7.17 -4.50 56.83
CA HIS A 73 -7.97 -3.72 55.86
C HIS A 73 -9.36 -3.31 56.40
N ASP A 74 -9.46 -3.02 57.70
CA ASP A 74 -10.72 -2.58 58.33
C ASP A 74 -10.87 -1.05 58.19
N THR A 75 -11.45 -0.66 57.05
CA THR A 75 -11.67 0.73 56.64
C THR A 75 -12.69 1.45 57.52
N SER A 76 -13.71 0.72 58.00
CA SER A 76 -14.74 1.23 58.88
C SER A 76 -14.15 1.72 60.21
N THR A 77 -13.23 0.94 60.78
CA THR A 77 -12.50 1.31 62.00
C THR A 77 -11.60 2.51 61.76
N LEU A 78 -10.88 2.60 60.63
CA LEU A 78 -10.06 3.77 60.31
C LEU A 78 -10.87 5.07 60.20
N VAL A 79 -12.04 5.01 59.56
CA VAL A 79 -12.95 6.16 59.45
C VAL A 79 -13.47 6.59 60.82
N THR A 80 -13.84 5.64 61.69
CA THR A 80 -14.32 5.96 63.04
C THR A 80 -13.24 6.52 63.96
N LEU A 81 -11.97 6.16 63.75
CA LEU A 81 -10.83 6.64 64.53
C LEU A 81 -10.34 8.04 64.08
N LYS A 82 -10.66 8.49 62.85
CA LYS A 82 -10.24 9.78 62.29
C LYS A 82 -10.46 10.98 63.23
N PRO A 83 -11.61 11.13 63.93
CA PRO A 83 -11.87 12.31 64.77
C PRO A 83 -11.04 12.36 66.07
N LEU A 84 -10.30 11.29 66.41
CA LEU A 84 -9.54 11.21 67.65
C LEU A 84 -8.23 12.02 67.57
N LEU A 85 -7.86 12.64 68.69
CA LEU A 85 -6.63 13.41 68.81
C LEU A 85 -5.41 12.49 68.55
N GLY A 86 -4.47 12.92 67.72
CA GLY A 86 -3.25 12.15 67.43
C GLY A 86 -3.38 11.13 66.29
N PHE A 87 -4.57 10.96 65.69
CA PHE A 87 -4.78 10.06 64.54
C PHE A 87 -3.76 10.34 63.43
N ASP A 88 -3.58 11.60 63.04
CA ASP A 88 -2.69 11.99 61.94
C ASP A 88 -1.24 11.56 62.17
N VAL A 89 -0.75 11.64 63.40
CA VAL A 89 0.62 11.27 63.76
C VAL A 89 0.80 9.76 63.66
N PHE A 90 -0.12 9.00 64.26
CA PHE A 90 -0.03 7.54 64.27
C PHE A 90 -0.34 6.93 62.91
N PHE A 91 -1.26 7.50 62.14
CA PHE A 91 -1.59 7.05 60.80
C PHE A 91 -0.41 7.27 59.85
N LYS A 92 0.26 8.43 59.87
CA LYS A 92 1.51 8.67 59.12
C LYS A 92 2.62 7.68 59.50
N GLN A 93 2.81 7.42 60.80
CA GLN A 93 3.77 6.41 61.26
C GLN A 93 3.42 4.99 60.79
N GLN A 94 2.13 4.67 60.64
CA GLN A 94 1.74 3.39 60.06
C GLN A 94 1.95 3.38 58.55
N ILE A 95 1.73 4.50 57.85
CA ILE A 95 2.02 4.61 56.41
C ILE A 95 3.51 4.30 56.14
N GLU A 96 4.43 4.87 56.93
CA GLU A 96 5.87 4.64 56.83
C GLU A 96 6.31 3.19 57.12
N LYS A 97 5.51 2.42 57.86
CA LYS A 97 5.85 1.04 58.29
C LYS A 97 5.18 -0.04 57.45
N THR A 98 4.13 0.32 56.72
CA THR A 98 3.31 -0.64 55.96
C THR A 98 3.93 -0.90 54.60
N ASP A 99 3.84 -2.14 54.11
CA ASP A 99 4.35 -2.45 52.78
C ASP A 99 3.62 -1.66 51.68
N SER A 100 4.37 -1.27 50.66
CA SER A 100 3.89 -0.49 49.51
C SER A 100 2.63 -1.05 48.86
N THR A 101 2.46 -2.37 48.76
CA THR A 101 1.29 -2.96 48.09
C THR A 101 0.07 -2.98 48.98
N GLU A 102 0.26 -3.15 50.29
CA GLU A 102 -0.81 -3.10 51.28
C GLU A 102 -1.34 -1.66 51.44
N LEU A 103 -0.47 -0.64 51.35
CA LEU A 103 -0.87 0.76 51.31
C LEU A 103 -1.86 1.06 50.18
N VAL A 104 -1.62 0.51 48.99
CA VAL A 104 -2.50 0.68 47.82
C VAL A 104 -3.84 -0.03 48.04
N LYS A 105 -3.83 -1.24 48.61
CA LYS A 105 -5.05 -2.01 48.91
C LYS A 105 -5.92 -1.29 49.94
N ILE A 106 -5.32 -0.80 51.02
CA ILE A 106 -6.02 -0.03 52.06
C ILE A 106 -6.58 1.28 51.50
N ALA A 107 -5.78 2.01 50.70
CA ALA A 107 -6.25 3.23 50.05
C ALA A 107 -7.43 2.97 49.11
N ALA A 108 -7.42 1.84 48.37
CA ALA A 108 -8.51 1.46 47.50
C ALA A 108 -9.77 1.03 48.28
N ALA A 109 -9.61 0.28 49.36
CA ALA A 109 -10.71 -0.16 50.21
C ALA A 109 -11.37 1.04 50.93
N LEU A 110 -10.59 2.04 51.35
CA LEU A 110 -11.12 3.26 51.96
C LEU A 110 -12.09 4.01 51.04
N LEU A 111 -11.97 3.88 49.71
CA LEU A 111 -12.88 4.53 48.76
C LEU A 111 -14.32 3.99 48.81
N ASP A 112 -14.55 2.83 49.43
CA ASP A 112 -15.87 2.23 49.58
C ASP A 112 -16.64 2.80 50.80
N GLU A 113 -15.97 3.55 51.68
CA GLU A 113 -16.56 4.20 52.85
C GLU A 113 -16.98 5.66 52.56
N ASP A 114 -18.09 6.12 53.17
CA ASP A 114 -18.70 7.43 52.90
C ASP A 114 -17.74 8.63 53.04
N THR A 115 -16.82 8.60 54.02
CA THR A 115 -15.81 9.66 54.25
C THR A 115 -14.40 9.24 53.86
N GLY A 116 -14.21 8.06 53.29
CA GLY A 116 -12.88 7.53 53.03
C GLY A 116 -12.16 8.19 51.84
N LEU A 117 -12.90 8.75 50.87
CA LEU A 117 -12.32 9.55 49.79
C LEU A 117 -11.58 10.80 50.30
N GLU A 118 -12.13 11.48 51.30
CA GLU A 118 -11.49 12.65 51.91
C GLU A 118 -10.21 12.24 52.64
N LEU A 119 -10.25 11.13 53.37
CA LEU A 119 -9.10 10.57 54.07
C LEU A 119 -7.98 10.17 53.09
N VAL A 120 -8.31 9.48 52.00
CA VAL A 120 -7.32 9.11 50.97
C VAL A 120 -6.66 10.34 50.36
N ASN A 121 -7.43 11.39 50.03
CA ASN A 121 -6.88 12.62 49.45
C ASN A 121 -5.98 13.40 50.42
N GLU A 122 -6.32 13.40 51.71
CA GLU A 122 -5.55 14.06 52.77
C GLU A 122 -4.15 13.44 52.94
N TYR A 123 -4.08 12.10 52.90
CA TYR A 123 -2.82 11.35 53.10
C TYR A 123 -2.15 10.91 51.79
N LEU A 124 -2.70 11.26 50.62
CA LEU A 124 -2.19 10.82 49.31
C LEU A 124 -0.72 11.20 49.10
N SER A 125 -0.29 12.37 49.61
CA SER A 125 1.10 12.81 49.48
C SER A 125 2.07 11.93 50.25
N ASP A 126 1.70 11.51 51.47
CA ASP A 126 2.51 10.65 52.32
C ASP A 126 2.55 9.23 51.74
N ILE A 127 1.39 8.71 51.31
CA ILE A 127 1.29 7.42 50.62
C ILE A 127 2.19 7.43 49.37
N ASN A 128 2.07 8.44 48.51
CA ASN A 128 2.89 8.56 47.30
C ASN A 128 4.39 8.75 47.56
N HIS A 129 4.78 9.26 48.74
CA HIS A 129 6.19 9.35 49.12
C HIS A 129 6.77 7.96 49.38
N GLU A 130 6.07 7.15 50.17
CA GLU A 130 6.51 5.78 50.50
C GLU A 130 6.52 4.85 49.28
N LEU A 131 5.53 4.97 48.39
CA LEU A 131 5.49 4.19 47.14
C LEU A 131 6.67 4.45 46.20
N LYS A 132 7.35 5.60 46.30
CA LYS A 132 8.56 5.89 45.50
C LYS A 132 9.81 5.21 46.06
N GLY A 133 9.85 4.97 47.37
CA GLY A 133 11.01 4.40 48.07
C GLY A 133 11.07 2.87 48.02
N SER A 134 9.98 2.20 47.63
CA SER A 134 9.88 0.74 47.66
C SER A 134 10.73 0.08 46.57
N GLN A 135 11.93 -0.37 46.94
CA GLN A 135 12.69 -1.36 46.18
C GLN A 135 12.26 -2.77 46.62
N THR A 136 11.13 -3.25 46.12
CA THR A 136 10.71 -4.63 46.37
C THR A 136 11.54 -5.58 45.52
N HIS A 137 12.60 -6.15 46.10
CA HIS A 137 13.24 -7.37 45.60
C HIS A 137 12.34 -8.57 45.93
N THR A 138 11.25 -8.73 45.20
CA THR A 138 10.37 -9.90 45.35
C THR A 138 10.38 -10.72 44.08
N SER A 139 10.64 -12.02 44.28
CA SER A 139 10.24 -13.11 43.39
C SER A 139 8.86 -12.81 42.80
N TYR A 140 8.70 -13.02 41.50
CA TYR A 140 7.45 -12.75 40.80
C TYR A 140 6.30 -13.57 41.39
N GLU A 141 5.29 -12.88 41.93
CA GLU A 141 4.00 -13.44 42.32
C GLU A 141 2.89 -12.49 41.87
N TYR A 142 1.94 -13.01 41.10
CA TYR A 142 0.83 -12.22 40.58
C TYR A 142 -0.16 -11.85 41.70
N ASP A 143 -0.35 -10.55 41.93
CA ASP A 143 -1.27 -10.02 42.94
C ASP A 143 -2.49 -9.39 42.26
N LYS A 144 -3.55 -10.21 42.14
CA LYS A 144 -4.81 -9.78 41.53
C LYS A 144 -5.48 -8.64 42.31
N GLU A 145 -5.40 -8.66 43.64
CA GLU A 145 -6.03 -7.66 44.50
C GLU A 145 -5.38 -6.28 44.34
N LEU A 146 -4.06 -6.25 44.18
CA LEU A 146 -3.32 -5.04 43.89
C LEU A 146 -3.74 -4.41 42.56
N VAL A 147 -3.86 -5.21 41.49
CA VAL A 147 -4.35 -4.74 40.18
C VAL A 147 -5.74 -4.12 40.31
N THR A 148 -6.67 -4.81 40.98
CA THR A 148 -8.02 -4.28 41.21
C THR A 148 -8.02 -2.99 42.02
N SER A 149 -7.13 -2.87 43.00
CA SER A 149 -6.99 -1.69 43.85
C SER A 149 -6.52 -0.47 43.07
N TYR A 150 -5.48 -0.63 42.23
CA TYR A 150 -5.02 0.44 41.34
C TYR A 150 -6.08 0.87 40.32
N LEU A 151 -6.81 -0.08 39.72
CA LEU A 151 -7.90 0.24 38.80
C LEU A 151 -9.02 1.01 39.51
N HIS A 152 -9.36 0.63 40.75
CA HIS A 152 -10.37 1.33 41.54
C HIS A 152 -9.96 2.77 41.85
N LEU A 153 -8.73 2.97 42.33
CA LEU A 153 -8.16 4.29 42.62
C LEU A 153 -8.11 5.18 41.37
N THR A 154 -7.64 4.63 40.25
CA THR A 154 -7.54 5.36 38.98
C THR A 154 -8.92 5.75 38.45
N LYS A 155 -9.92 4.85 38.54
CA LYS A 155 -11.30 5.11 38.12
C LYS A 155 -11.96 6.24 38.91
N LYS A 156 -11.61 6.39 40.19
CA LYS A 156 -12.07 7.48 41.07
C LYS A 156 -11.26 8.77 40.91
N GLY A 157 -10.29 8.81 39.98
CA GLY A 157 -9.49 10.00 39.69
C GLY A 157 -8.35 10.27 40.67
N ILE A 158 -8.00 9.30 41.53
CA ILE A 158 -6.90 9.43 42.48
C ILE A 158 -5.56 9.26 41.76
N LYS A 159 -4.67 10.25 41.89
CA LYS A 159 -3.32 10.23 41.30
C LYS A 159 -2.34 9.48 42.21
N ILE A 160 -2.53 8.17 42.31
CA ILE A 160 -1.64 7.27 43.05
C ILE A 160 -0.33 7.06 42.27
N ASN A 161 0.80 6.94 42.97
CA ASN A 161 2.09 6.66 42.38
C ASN A 161 2.15 5.22 41.86
N LEU A 162 2.65 5.03 40.63
CA LEU A 162 2.64 3.75 39.93
C LEU A 162 3.96 2.97 40.04
N THR A 163 4.96 3.47 40.78
CA THR A 163 6.28 2.83 40.90
C THR A 163 6.21 1.36 41.31
N PRO A 164 5.42 0.94 42.32
CA PRO A 164 5.38 -0.47 42.72
C PRO A 164 4.85 -1.40 41.62
N ILE A 165 3.80 -0.97 40.90
CA ILE A 165 3.22 -1.75 39.81
C ILE A 165 4.11 -1.73 38.57
N SER A 166 4.82 -0.64 38.29
CA SER A 166 5.83 -0.56 37.23
C SER A 166 7.01 -1.50 37.48
N THR A 167 7.54 -1.56 38.71
CA THR A 167 8.62 -2.49 39.08
C THR A 167 8.16 -3.95 38.95
N ARG A 168 6.93 -4.26 39.35
CA ARG A 168 6.36 -5.60 39.14
C ARG A 168 6.21 -5.93 37.66
N GLN A 169 5.69 -5.00 36.85
CA GLN A 169 5.59 -5.18 35.39
C GLN A 169 6.95 -5.47 34.75
N GLU A 170 8.00 -4.74 35.15
CA GLU A 170 9.37 -4.98 34.66
C GLU A 170 9.86 -6.39 35.05
N SER A 171 9.62 -6.82 36.29
CA SER A 171 9.95 -8.17 36.75
C SER A 171 9.23 -9.26 35.96
N VAL A 172 7.91 -9.10 35.71
CA VAL A 172 7.13 -10.03 34.87
C VAL A 172 7.68 -10.07 33.45
N THR A 173 8.00 -8.90 32.90
CA THR A 173 8.50 -8.76 31.54
C THR A 173 9.83 -9.50 31.37
N ASN A 174 10.72 -9.43 32.37
CA ASN A 174 11.96 -10.20 32.38
C ASN A 174 11.70 -11.71 32.53
N SER A 175 10.73 -12.12 33.35
CA SER A 175 10.34 -13.54 33.47
C SER A 175 9.76 -14.08 32.16
N ILE A 176 8.96 -13.31 31.43
CA ILE A 176 8.46 -13.67 30.08
C ILE A 176 9.63 -13.92 29.14
N LYS A 177 10.66 -13.07 29.18
CA LYS A 177 11.87 -13.24 28.38
C LYS A 177 12.57 -14.55 28.69
N ASP A 178 12.80 -14.83 29.98
CA ASP A 178 13.50 -16.05 30.42
C ASP A 178 12.71 -17.31 30.04
N ILE A 179 11.39 -17.29 30.23
CA ILE A 179 10.50 -18.39 29.82
C ILE A 179 10.54 -18.57 28.30
N TRP A 180 10.48 -17.47 27.55
CA TRP A 180 10.48 -17.52 26.09
C TRP A 180 11.81 -18.03 25.54
N ASP A 181 12.94 -17.58 26.07
CA ASP A 181 14.28 -18.03 25.66
C ASP A 181 14.46 -19.55 25.88
N LEU A 182 13.79 -20.13 26.88
CA LEU A 182 13.75 -21.58 27.10
C LEU A 182 12.85 -22.29 26.09
N LEU A 183 11.66 -21.76 25.82
CA LEU A 183 10.66 -22.38 24.94
C LEU A 183 10.98 -22.24 23.45
N SER A 184 11.56 -21.12 23.02
CA SER A 184 11.81 -20.82 21.60
C SER A 184 12.85 -21.74 20.96
N ASN A 185 13.65 -22.42 21.78
CA ASN A 185 14.69 -23.35 21.35
C ASN A 185 14.20 -24.81 21.26
N LEU A 186 12.94 -25.07 21.62
CA LEU A 186 12.36 -26.41 21.59
C LEU A 186 11.68 -26.69 20.24
N ASP A 187 11.92 -27.89 19.71
CA ASP A 187 11.22 -28.40 18.52
C ASP A 187 9.71 -28.61 18.77
N SER A 188 9.26 -28.71 20.03
CA SER A 188 7.85 -28.64 20.42
C SER A 188 7.76 -28.05 21.83
N PRO A 189 7.24 -26.81 21.97
CA PRO A 189 7.07 -26.14 23.26
C PRO A 189 6.07 -26.84 24.21
N THR A 190 5.26 -27.75 23.70
CA THR A 190 4.08 -28.32 24.39
C THR A 190 4.24 -29.82 24.68
N LEU A 191 5.00 -30.56 23.88
CA LEU A 191 5.32 -31.99 24.08
C LEU A 191 6.74 -32.23 24.61
N GLY A 192 7.59 -31.20 24.64
CA GLY A 192 8.94 -31.28 25.18
C GLY A 192 8.95 -31.52 26.71
N LYS A 193 10.01 -32.17 27.21
CA LYS A 193 10.31 -32.24 28.66
C LYS A 193 10.86 -30.90 29.18
N SER A 194 10.13 -29.82 28.94
CA SER A 194 10.47 -28.50 29.48
C SER A 194 10.02 -28.40 30.94
N PRO A 195 10.79 -27.76 31.83
CA PRO A 195 10.31 -27.44 33.18
C PRO A 195 9.18 -26.40 33.19
N VAL A 196 8.95 -25.70 32.07
CA VAL A 196 7.99 -24.60 31.92
C VAL A 196 7.07 -24.87 30.72
N SER A 197 5.79 -24.52 30.83
CA SER A 197 4.77 -24.79 29.80
C SER A 197 4.34 -23.55 29.00
N LEU A 198 3.81 -23.74 27.79
CA LEU A 198 3.19 -22.66 27.00
C LEU A 198 2.05 -21.95 27.76
N ASN A 199 1.26 -22.71 28.53
CA ASN A 199 0.19 -22.17 29.37
C ASN A 199 0.73 -21.24 30.47
N GLU A 200 1.91 -21.56 31.02
CA GLU A 200 2.59 -20.72 32.01
C GLU A 200 3.07 -19.40 31.38
N LEU A 201 3.62 -19.45 30.16
CA LEU A 201 3.96 -18.26 29.40
C LEU A 201 2.72 -17.39 29.14
N GLN A 202 1.64 -17.98 28.62
CA GLN A 202 0.39 -17.27 28.33
C GLN A 202 -0.18 -16.60 29.59
N ARG A 203 -0.20 -17.31 30.73
CA ARG A 203 -0.61 -16.74 32.02
C ARG A 203 0.28 -15.57 32.43
N THR A 204 1.59 -15.71 32.30
CA THR A 204 2.54 -14.64 32.66
C THR A 204 2.37 -13.41 31.75
N ILE A 205 2.05 -13.61 30.46
CA ILE A 205 1.70 -12.51 29.54
C ILE A 205 0.41 -11.83 29.98
N MET A 206 -0.62 -12.57 30.38
CA MET A 206 -1.88 -12.01 30.90
C MET A 206 -1.66 -11.19 32.17
N ASP A 207 -0.80 -11.66 33.06
CA ASP A 207 -0.43 -10.93 34.27
C ASP A 207 0.32 -9.62 33.92
N CYS A 208 1.26 -9.68 32.96
CA CYS A 208 1.94 -8.49 32.42
C CYS A 208 0.96 -7.51 31.76
N TYR A 209 -0.02 -8.04 31.02
CA TYR A 209 -1.07 -7.24 30.39
C TYR A 209 -1.86 -6.48 31.44
N ALA A 210 -2.32 -7.15 32.50
CA ALA A 210 -3.06 -6.53 33.60
C ALA A 210 -2.29 -5.35 34.21
N TYR A 211 -0.98 -5.50 34.46
CA TYR A 211 -0.15 -4.39 34.93
C TYR A 211 -0.03 -3.25 33.90
N SER A 212 0.18 -3.59 32.63
CA SER A 212 0.29 -2.60 31.54
C SER A 212 -0.97 -1.74 31.36
N THR A 213 -2.16 -2.29 31.62
CA THR A 213 -3.42 -1.53 31.52
C THR A 213 -3.49 -0.40 32.53
N ILE A 214 -2.78 -0.51 33.66
CA ILE A 214 -2.71 0.50 34.71
C ILE A 214 -1.57 1.49 34.43
N THR A 215 -0.36 0.98 34.16
CA THR A 215 0.83 1.83 33.94
C THR A 215 0.78 2.59 32.62
N LYS A 216 0.00 2.09 31.65
CA LYS A 216 -0.01 2.54 30.25
C LYS A 216 1.35 2.42 29.55
N ILE A 217 2.26 1.61 30.10
CA ILE A 217 3.57 1.32 29.51
C ILE A 217 3.46 -0.02 28.79
N LYS A 218 3.80 -0.05 27.50
CA LYS A 218 3.85 -1.30 26.72
C LYS A 218 5.16 -2.04 27.00
N PRO A 219 5.15 -3.38 27.12
CA PRO A 219 6.37 -4.16 27.34
C PRO A 219 7.22 -4.24 26.06
N TYR A 220 8.52 -4.53 26.19
CA TYR A 220 9.47 -4.50 25.08
C TYR A 220 9.10 -5.41 23.91
N PHE A 221 8.40 -6.53 24.15
CA PHE A 221 8.02 -7.49 23.10
C PHE A 221 6.78 -7.08 22.31
N VAL A 222 6.05 -6.06 22.79
CA VAL A 222 4.98 -5.37 22.05
C VAL A 222 5.56 -4.19 21.26
N GLU A 223 6.62 -3.55 21.76
CA GLU A 223 7.30 -2.46 21.06
C GLU A 223 8.32 -2.95 20.02
N ASN A 224 9.05 -4.03 20.33
CA ASN A 224 10.01 -4.68 19.45
C ASN A 224 9.42 -5.98 18.91
N LEU A 225 8.83 -5.88 17.73
CA LEU A 225 8.06 -6.95 17.13
C LEU A 225 8.95 -8.11 16.69
N ASN A 226 8.80 -9.27 17.34
CA ASN A 226 9.38 -10.53 16.90
C ASN A 226 8.27 -11.41 16.29
N PRO A 227 8.35 -11.77 14.99
CA PRO A 227 7.31 -12.57 14.34
C PRO A 227 7.06 -13.91 15.05
N ASN A 228 8.11 -14.58 15.56
CA ASN A 228 7.99 -15.86 16.26
C ASN A 228 7.20 -15.69 17.57
N PHE A 229 7.52 -14.65 18.35
CA PHE A 229 6.80 -14.36 19.61
C PHE A 229 5.34 -13.97 19.37
N ILE A 230 5.08 -13.14 18.36
CA ILE A 230 3.70 -12.74 17.99
C ILE A 230 2.88 -13.97 17.64
N VAL A 231 3.43 -14.82 16.78
CA VAL A 231 2.78 -16.04 16.32
C VAL A 231 2.56 -16.99 17.50
N ASN A 232 3.59 -17.39 18.23
CA ASN A 232 3.47 -18.51 19.16
C ASN A 232 3.03 -18.13 20.58
N ALA A 233 3.16 -16.86 20.99
CA ALA A 233 2.87 -16.42 22.35
C ALA A 233 1.71 -15.41 22.44
N LEU A 234 1.66 -14.40 21.56
CA LEU A 234 0.65 -13.33 21.65
C LEU A 234 -0.67 -13.67 20.95
N TYR A 235 -0.62 -14.19 19.72
CA TYR A 235 -1.81 -14.42 18.92
C TYR A 235 -2.82 -15.42 19.55
N PRO A 236 -2.38 -16.53 20.18
CA PRO A 236 -3.28 -17.46 20.87
C PRO A 236 -4.21 -16.79 21.89
N ILE A 237 -3.71 -15.77 22.59
CA ILE A 237 -4.43 -15.04 23.64
C ILE A 237 -4.93 -13.66 23.17
N ALA A 238 -4.87 -13.36 21.88
CA ALA A 238 -5.15 -12.03 21.33
C ALA A 238 -6.52 -11.46 21.77
N ARG A 239 -7.53 -12.32 21.93
CA ARG A 239 -8.88 -11.96 22.38
C ARG A 239 -8.93 -11.46 23.82
N ASP A 240 -7.98 -11.87 24.65
CA ASP A 240 -7.91 -11.53 26.07
C ASP A 240 -7.04 -10.28 26.31
N ILE A 241 -6.22 -9.88 25.33
CA ILE A 241 -5.29 -8.74 25.38
C ILE A 241 -5.63 -7.64 24.36
N ASN A 242 -6.92 -7.34 24.19
CA ASN A 242 -7.42 -6.46 23.12
C ASN A 242 -6.77 -5.07 23.06
N ASP A 243 -6.37 -4.46 24.19
CA ASP A 243 -5.75 -3.12 24.22
C ASP A 243 -4.38 -3.07 23.51
N TRP A 244 -3.73 -4.22 23.32
CA TRP A 244 -2.47 -4.31 22.60
C TRP A 244 -2.64 -4.47 21.08
N ASP A 245 -3.86 -4.69 20.59
CA ASP A 245 -4.21 -4.85 19.17
C ASP A 245 -3.23 -5.74 18.39
N VAL A 246 -3.23 -7.04 18.72
CA VAL A 246 -2.29 -8.00 18.13
C VAL A 246 -2.42 -8.08 16.60
N GLU A 247 -3.62 -7.86 16.04
CA GLU A 247 -3.81 -7.80 14.59
C GLU A 247 -3.09 -6.60 13.96
N ALA A 248 -3.10 -5.43 14.59
CA ALA A 248 -2.30 -4.29 14.17
C ALA A 248 -0.79 -4.58 14.26
N LEU A 249 -0.34 -5.25 15.33
CA LEU A 249 1.08 -5.66 15.45
C LEU A 249 1.51 -6.60 14.32
N ILE A 250 0.64 -7.53 13.92
CA ILE A 250 0.89 -8.39 12.74
C ILE A 250 1.07 -7.54 11.49
N ASN A 251 0.32 -6.44 11.34
CA ASN A 251 0.40 -5.55 10.18
C ASN A 251 1.74 -4.79 10.05
N GLU A 252 2.39 -4.51 11.17
CA GLU A 252 3.68 -3.80 11.21
C GLU A 252 4.87 -4.71 10.87
N VAL A 253 4.71 -6.04 10.98
CA VAL A 253 5.74 -7.02 10.66
C VAL A 253 5.73 -7.41 9.18
N SER A 254 6.92 -7.73 8.65
CA SER A 254 7.10 -8.33 7.33
C SER A 254 6.19 -9.55 7.13
N PHE A 255 5.34 -9.48 6.09
CA PHE A 255 4.39 -10.54 5.76
C PHE A 255 5.06 -11.90 5.54
N ILE A 256 6.24 -11.91 4.88
CA ILE A 256 6.98 -13.15 4.62
C ILE A 256 7.45 -13.79 5.93
N SER A 257 7.98 -12.98 6.86
CA SER A 257 8.50 -13.49 8.13
C SER A 257 7.39 -14.06 9.00
N ILE A 258 6.25 -13.36 9.13
CA ILE A 258 5.13 -13.85 9.94
C ILE A 258 4.50 -15.11 9.34
N VAL A 259 4.45 -15.25 8.01
CA VAL A 259 3.96 -16.47 7.34
C VAL A 259 4.87 -17.65 7.62
N LYS A 260 6.20 -17.49 7.54
CA LYS A 260 7.15 -18.56 7.86
C LYS A 260 6.97 -19.08 9.28
N GLU A 261 6.85 -18.18 10.26
CA GLU A 261 6.61 -18.55 11.65
C GLU A 261 5.24 -19.20 11.85
N ALA A 262 4.20 -18.72 11.16
CA ALA A 262 2.87 -19.33 11.21
C ALA A 262 2.85 -20.75 10.61
N CYS A 263 3.62 -21.00 9.55
CA CYS A 263 3.76 -22.31 8.91
C CYS A 263 4.69 -23.27 9.66
N SER A 264 5.72 -22.74 10.34
CA SER A 264 6.66 -23.52 11.15
C SER A 264 6.09 -23.97 12.49
N ARG A 265 4.93 -23.43 12.92
CA ARG A 265 4.23 -23.86 14.13
C ARG A 265 4.22 -25.39 14.23
N HIS A 266 4.88 -25.88 15.28
CA HIS A 266 5.07 -27.31 15.49
C HIS A 266 3.75 -27.99 15.92
N GLU A 267 2.85 -27.22 16.52
CA GLU A 267 1.51 -27.67 16.93
C GLU A 267 0.45 -26.73 16.38
N TYR A 268 -0.49 -27.33 15.63
CA TYR A 268 -1.72 -26.68 15.22
C TYR A 268 -2.75 -26.96 16.31
N ILE A 269 -3.06 -25.97 17.15
CA ILE A 269 -4.07 -26.14 18.20
C ILE A 269 -5.43 -25.92 17.53
N GLU A 270 -6.18 -27.00 17.32
CA GLU A 270 -7.45 -27.00 16.58
C GLU A 270 -8.52 -26.06 17.17
N ASP A 271 -8.44 -25.77 18.47
CA ASP A 271 -9.41 -24.92 19.18
C ASP A 271 -9.02 -23.42 19.24
N GLU A 272 -7.86 -23.03 18.68
CA GLU A 272 -7.42 -21.63 18.66
C GLU A 272 -7.85 -20.90 17.37
N PRO A 273 -8.21 -19.60 17.44
CA PRO A 273 -8.46 -18.82 16.24
C PRO A 273 -7.25 -18.91 15.30
N SER A 274 -7.50 -19.19 14.02
CA SER A 274 -6.44 -19.36 13.04
C SER A 274 -5.79 -18.02 12.70
N ILE A 275 -4.47 -17.91 12.84
CA ILE A 275 -3.72 -16.73 12.40
C ILE A 275 -3.84 -16.52 10.88
N PHE A 276 -4.07 -17.61 10.16
CA PHE A 276 -4.22 -17.59 8.71
C PHE A 276 -5.42 -16.75 8.26
N THR A 277 -6.46 -16.57 9.08
CA THR A 277 -7.57 -15.66 8.75
C THR A 277 -7.10 -14.21 8.60
N VAL A 278 -6.20 -13.75 9.48
CA VAL A 278 -5.62 -12.40 9.42
C VAL A 278 -4.62 -12.32 8.26
N LEU A 279 -3.78 -13.35 8.08
CA LEU A 279 -2.80 -13.38 7.00
C LEU A 279 -3.46 -13.40 5.61
N LEU A 280 -4.56 -14.14 5.44
CA LEU A 280 -5.28 -14.24 4.17
C LEU A 280 -5.89 -12.89 3.76
N LYS A 281 -6.38 -12.10 4.72
CA LYS A 281 -6.86 -10.71 4.49
C LYS A 281 -5.75 -9.76 4.03
N ARG A 282 -4.47 -10.09 4.23
CA ARG A 282 -3.30 -9.31 3.77
C ARG A 282 -2.58 -9.89 2.56
N TYR A 283 -2.79 -11.16 2.24
CA TYR A 283 -2.17 -11.86 1.11
C TYR A 283 -2.26 -11.06 -0.20
N ARG A 284 -1.12 -10.72 -0.82
CA ARG A 284 -1.09 -10.11 -2.16
C ARG A 284 -0.64 -11.11 -3.22
N VAL A 285 -1.17 -11.02 -4.44
CA VAL A 285 -0.77 -11.89 -5.57
C VAL A 285 0.73 -11.85 -5.75
N GLY A 286 1.35 -13.02 -5.65
CA GLY A 286 2.79 -13.23 -5.82
C GLY A 286 3.68 -12.89 -4.62
N ILE A 287 3.12 -12.44 -3.48
CA ILE A 287 3.92 -12.10 -2.28
C ILE A 287 4.72 -13.29 -1.72
N LEU A 288 4.22 -14.52 -1.91
CA LEU A 288 4.87 -15.75 -1.45
C LEU A 288 5.84 -16.37 -2.49
N GLN A 289 6.04 -15.76 -3.67
CA GLN A 289 6.93 -16.33 -4.69
C GLN A 289 8.39 -16.48 -4.21
N SER A 290 8.81 -15.65 -3.26
CA SER A 290 10.15 -15.69 -2.66
C SER A 290 10.29 -16.69 -1.51
N ILE A 291 9.19 -17.31 -1.05
CA ILE A 291 9.24 -18.31 0.02
C ILE A 291 9.55 -19.68 -0.58
N LYS A 292 10.43 -20.42 0.07
CA LYS A 292 10.74 -21.81 -0.29
C LYS A 292 9.56 -22.70 0.09
N ILE A 293 9.22 -23.68 -0.75
CA ILE A 293 8.05 -24.55 -0.51
C ILE A 293 8.21 -25.31 0.81
N GLU A 294 9.45 -25.63 1.22
CA GLU A 294 9.74 -26.33 2.47
C GLU A 294 9.35 -25.54 3.71
N ASP A 295 9.33 -24.20 3.63
CA ASP A 295 8.95 -23.29 4.72
C ASP A 295 7.43 -23.16 4.88
N LEU A 296 6.63 -23.74 3.97
CA LEU A 296 5.16 -23.67 3.99
C LEU A 296 4.53 -24.80 4.79
N LEU A 297 3.26 -24.63 5.18
CA LEU A 297 2.54 -25.56 6.04
C LEU A 297 2.35 -26.92 5.36
N ASP A 298 2.63 -28.00 6.08
CA ASP A 298 2.36 -29.36 5.59
C ASP A 298 0.87 -29.70 5.75
N ASN A 299 0.21 -30.21 4.69
CA ASN A 299 -1.23 -30.53 4.77
C ASN A 299 -1.56 -31.58 5.82
N ASN A 300 -0.61 -32.47 6.15
CA ASN A 300 -0.83 -33.49 7.17
C ASN A 300 -1.07 -32.88 8.56
N LYS A 301 -0.75 -31.59 8.75
CA LYS A 301 -1.06 -30.82 9.95
C LYS A 301 -2.49 -30.24 9.96
N ILE A 302 -3.21 -30.28 8.83
CA ILE A 302 -4.61 -29.86 8.72
C ILE A 302 -5.50 -31.10 8.88
N THR A 303 -5.96 -31.34 10.09
CA THR A 303 -6.82 -32.49 10.46
C THR A 303 -8.26 -32.32 9.98
N ASN A 304 -8.79 -31.09 10.03
CA ASN A 304 -10.12 -30.74 9.53
C ASN A 304 -10.04 -29.56 8.54
N ILE A 305 -10.19 -29.87 7.25
CA ILE A 305 -10.14 -28.87 6.16
C ILE A 305 -11.27 -27.85 6.31
N SER A 306 -12.46 -28.27 6.73
CA SER A 306 -13.64 -27.39 6.81
C SER A 306 -13.51 -26.26 7.83
N GLN A 307 -12.78 -26.48 8.92
CA GLN A 307 -12.56 -25.48 9.97
C GLN A 307 -11.31 -24.62 9.74
N ASN A 308 -10.42 -25.06 8.84
CA ASN A 308 -9.09 -24.45 8.63
C ASN A 308 -8.85 -24.07 7.17
N VAL A 309 -9.93 -23.72 6.45
CA VAL A 309 -9.89 -23.39 5.02
C VAL A 309 -8.91 -22.24 4.75
N GLU A 310 -8.81 -21.28 5.66
CA GLU A 310 -7.93 -20.11 5.56
C GLU A 310 -6.44 -20.47 5.53
N ALA A 311 -6.05 -21.64 6.05
CA ALA A 311 -4.67 -22.11 6.02
C ALA A 311 -4.28 -22.73 4.67
N ILE A 312 -5.25 -23.20 3.88
CA ILE A 312 -5.00 -23.94 2.62
C ILE A 312 -4.07 -23.20 1.66
N PRO A 313 -4.21 -21.89 1.41
CA PRO A 313 -3.34 -21.16 0.48
C PRO A 313 -1.89 -21.02 0.94
N PHE A 314 -1.59 -21.36 2.21
CA PHE A 314 -0.25 -21.32 2.79
C PHE A 314 0.38 -22.72 2.89
N THR A 315 -0.22 -23.70 2.23
CA THR A 315 0.24 -25.08 2.28
C THR A 315 1.21 -25.44 1.16
N LYS A 316 2.07 -26.42 1.42
CA LYS A 316 2.97 -27.00 0.41
C LYS A 316 2.22 -27.44 -0.84
N TYR A 317 1.05 -28.06 -0.69
CA TYR A 317 0.29 -28.64 -1.81
C TYR A 317 -0.31 -27.58 -2.74
N TRP A 318 -0.68 -26.40 -2.22
CA TRP A 318 -1.09 -25.26 -3.05
C TRP A 318 0.03 -24.80 -3.99
N HIS A 319 1.29 -24.91 -3.54
CA HIS A 319 2.47 -24.43 -4.26
C HIS A 319 3.27 -25.53 -4.99
N ASN A 320 2.99 -26.81 -4.73
CA ASN A 320 3.65 -27.97 -5.33
C ASN A 320 3.32 -28.13 -6.84
N THR A 321 3.96 -29.07 -7.54
CA THR A 321 3.70 -29.41 -8.94
C THR A 321 2.36 -30.13 -9.14
N ASN A 322 1.85 -30.86 -8.14
CA ASN A 322 0.60 -31.63 -8.24
C ASN A 322 -0.67 -30.84 -7.84
N LYS A 323 -0.79 -29.59 -8.30
CA LYS A 323 -1.89 -28.67 -7.92
C LYS A 323 -3.26 -29.18 -8.36
N GLN A 324 -3.30 -29.88 -9.48
CA GLN A 324 -4.52 -30.41 -10.09
C GLN A 324 -5.19 -31.45 -9.20
N ALA A 325 -4.43 -32.44 -8.72
CA ALA A 325 -4.95 -33.44 -7.79
C ALA A 325 -5.43 -32.80 -6.48
N PHE A 326 -4.73 -31.78 -6.00
CA PHE A 326 -5.14 -31.06 -4.79
C PHE A 326 -6.45 -30.28 -4.99
N ALA A 327 -6.60 -29.55 -6.09
CA ALA A 327 -7.84 -28.86 -6.44
C ALA A 327 -9.03 -29.85 -6.58
N GLN A 328 -8.81 -31.00 -7.21
CA GLN A 328 -9.82 -32.07 -7.29
C GLN A 328 -10.22 -32.60 -5.90
N SER A 329 -9.24 -32.78 -5.00
CA SER A 329 -9.51 -33.22 -3.63
C SER A 329 -10.34 -32.20 -2.84
N LEU A 330 -10.13 -30.90 -3.03
CA LEU A 330 -10.93 -29.85 -2.38
C LEU A 330 -12.37 -29.81 -2.88
N VAL A 331 -12.60 -30.03 -4.18
CA VAL A 331 -13.95 -30.15 -4.75
C VAL A 331 -14.67 -31.40 -4.21
N ALA A 332 -13.94 -32.50 -4.06
CA ALA A 332 -14.45 -33.72 -3.43
C ALA A 332 -14.82 -33.50 -1.96
N GLU A 333 -13.96 -32.84 -1.18
CA GLU A 333 -14.19 -32.49 0.22
C GLU A 333 -15.43 -31.60 0.38
N LEU A 334 -15.57 -30.58 -0.45
CA LEU A 334 -16.77 -29.73 -0.49
C LEU A 334 -18.04 -30.56 -0.73
N SER A 335 -18.00 -31.49 -1.69
CA SER A 335 -19.11 -32.38 -1.99
C SER A 335 -19.50 -33.27 -0.80
N ASP A 336 -18.50 -33.81 -0.12
CA ASP A 336 -18.71 -34.74 1.00
C ASP A 336 -19.27 -33.99 2.23
N ILE A 337 -18.78 -32.78 2.52
CA ILE A 337 -19.27 -31.93 3.61
C ILE A 337 -20.72 -31.49 3.37
N ILE A 338 -21.06 -31.07 2.15
CA ILE A 338 -22.42 -30.66 1.79
C ILE A 338 -23.38 -31.83 1.98
N HIS A 339 -22.99 -33.02 1.52
CA HIS A 339 -23.86 -34.19 1.60
C HIS A 339 -24.05 -34.65 3.05
N ASN A 340 -22.98 -34.67 3.84
CA ASN A 340 -23.03 -35.15 5.22
C ASN A 340 -23.50 -34.06 6.20
N ASN A 341 -23.65 -32.81 5.75
CA ASN A 341 -24.00 -31.63 6.54
C ASN A 341 -23.15 -31.49 7.81
N THR A 342 -21.83 -31.66 7.67
CA THR A 342 -20.88 -31.79 8.78
C THR A 342 -20.25 -30.46 9.21
N ALA A 343 -20.52 -29.35 8.52
CA ALA A 343 -19.90 -28.06 8.78
C ALA A 343 -20.92 -26.91 8.80
N GLU A 344 -20.54 -25.81 9.46
CA GLU A 344 -21.33 -24.58 9.48
C GLU A 344 -21.41 -23.93 8.09
N LYS A 345 -22.49 -23.20 7.84
CA LYS A 345 -22.76 -22.54 6.56
C LYS A 345 -21.64 -21.58 6.14
N GLU A 346 -21.03 -20.88 7.08
CA GLU A 346 -19.91 -19.97 6.82
C GLU A 346 -18.69 -20.75 6.29
N ASN A 347 -18.32 -21.84 6.95
CA ASN A 347 -17.20 -22.70 6.57
C ASN A 347 -17.41 -23.36 5.20
N ILE A 348 -18.63 -23.79 4.89
CA ILE A 348 -18.99 -24.28 3.55
C ILE A 348 -18.80 -23.19 2.49
N THR A 349 -19.17 -21.94 2.81
CA THR A 349 -19.03 -20.81 1.88
C THR A 349 -17.55 -20.47 1.62
N LYS A 350 -16.73 -20.46 2.68
CA LYS A 350 -15.27 -20.31 2.58
C LYS A 350 -14.65 -21.43 1.75
N LEU A 351 -15.04 -22.68 2.00
CA LEU A 351 -14.53 -23.83 1.27
C LEU A 351 -14.95 -23.80 -0.21
N ALA A 352 -16.18 -23.36 -0.53
CA ALA A 352 -16.62 -23.16 -1.90
C ALA A 352 -15.77 -22.11 -2.62
N ALA A 353 -15.51 -20.96 -1.98
CA ALA A 353 -14.63 -19.94 -2.53
C ALA A 353 -13.19 -20.45 -2.73
N CYS A 354 -12.66 -21.18 -1.75
CA CYS A 354 -11.33 -21.78 -1.82
C CYS A 354 -11.24 -22.84 -2.94
N ALA A 355 -12.27 -23.68 -3.10
CA ALA A 355 -12.33 -24.72 -4.13
C ALA A 355 -12.41 -24.11 -5.54
N ILE A 356 -13.23 -23.08 -5.74
CA ILE A 356 -13.28 -22.31 -7.01
C ILE A 356 -11.87 -21.82 -7.37
N VAL A 357 -11.22 -21.14 -6.43
CA VAL A 357 -9.89 -20.57 -6.69
C VAL A 357 -8.82 -21.66 -6.87
N ALA A 358 -8.92 -22.78 -6.14
CA ALA A 358 -8.01 -23.91 -6.30
C ALA A 358 -8.09 -24.48 -7.72
N VAL A 359 -9.30 -24.64 -8.26
CA VAL A 359 -9.50 -25.06 -9.66
C VAL A 359 -8.91 -24.02 -10.61
N MET A 360 -9.18 -22.73 -10.39
CA MET A 360 -8.62 -21.66 -11.23
C MET A 360 -7.09 -21.64 -11.23
N HIS A 361 -6.47 -21.84 -10.06
CA HIS A 361 -5.03 -21.89 -9.87
C HIS A 361 -4.35 -23.09 -10.53
N ALA A 362 -5.05 -24.23 -10.58
CA ALA A 362 -4.48 -25.49 -11.04
C ALA A 362 -4.80 -25.83 -12.50
N PHE A 363 -5.89 -25.32 -13.06
CA PHE A 363 -6.39 -25.66 -14.39
C PHE A 363 -6.56 -24.44 -15.28
N SER A 364 -6.34 -24.61 -16.58
CA SER A 364 -6.85 -23.69 -17.59
C SER A 364 -8.38 -23.85 -17.74
N PRO A 365 -9.14 -22.82 -18.12
CA PRO A 365 -10.61 -22.91 -18.16
C PRO A 365 -11.15 -24.02 -19.07
N VAL A 366 -10.48 -24.27 -20.20
CA VAL A 366 -10.82 -25.28 -21.22
C VAL A 366 -10.21 -26.65 -20.94
N GLU A 367 -9.44 -26.79 -19.86
CA GLU A 367 -8.80 -28.05 -19.49
C GLU A 367 -9.82 -29.01 -18.86
N TYR A 368 -9.70 -30.30 -19.19
CA TYR A 368 -10.55 -31.34 -18.59
C TYR A 368 -9.94 -31.84 -17.29
N GLY A 369 -10.77 -31.99 -16.27
CA GLY A 369 -10.40 -32.58 -14.98
C GLY A 369 -11.47 -33.54 -14.50
N THR A 370 -11.06 -34.45 -13.61
CA THR A 370 -11.96 -35.40 -12.96
C THR A 370 -12.45 -34.78 -11.65
N PHE A 371 -13.69 -34.32 -11.64
CA PHE A 371 -14.29 -33.61 -10.50
C PHE A 371 -15.47 -34.40 -9.93
N ARG A 372 -15.61 -34.41 -8.60
CA ARG A 372 -16.75 -35.05 -7.94
C ARG A 372 -18.03 -34.26 -8.19
N ASN A 373 -19.05 -34.95 -8.71
CA ASN A 373 -20.37 -34.34 -8.88
C ASN A 373 -21.14 -34.36 -7.55
N HIS A 374 -21.54 -33.19 -7.07
CA HIS A 374 -22.32 -33.00 -5.84
C HIS A 374 -23.60 -33.84 -5.79
N ALA A 375 -24.31 -33.99 -6.91
CA ALA A 375 -25.58 -34.71 -6.97
C ALA A 375 -25.42 -36.23 -7.11
N ALA A 376 -24.37 -36.69 -7.78
CA ALA A 376 -24.25 -38.09 -8.22
C ALA A 376 -23.22 -38.94 -7.45
N ARG A 377 -22.35 -38.34 -6.60
CA ARG A 377 -21.27 -39.03 -5.86
C ARG A 377 -20.33 -39.86 -6.74
N HIS A 378 -20.24 -39.48 -8.01
CA HIS A 378 -19.35 -40.10 -8.98
C HIS A 378 -18.46 -39.01 -9.57
N ASP A 379 -17.20 -39.35 -9.73
CA ASP A 379 -16.25 -38.45 -10.35
C ASP A 379 -16.52 -38.43 -11.86
N SER A 380 -16.69 -37.23 -12.40
CA SER A 380 -17.02 -37.00 -13.80
C SER A 380 -15.89 -36.21 -14.45
N SER A 381 -15.50 -36.61 -15.66
CA SER A 381 -14.58 -35.81 -16.48
C SER A 381 -15.35 -34.66 -17.12
N ILE A 382 -15.11 -33.45 -16.64
CA ILE A 382 -15.75 -32.22 -17.11
C ILE A 382 -14.70 -31.13 -17.31
N MET A 383 -15.03 -30.10 -18.09
CA MET A 383 -14.14 -28.95 -18.21
C MET A 383 -14.06 -28.21 -16.87
N ALA A 384 -12.88 -27.70 -16.52
CA ALA A 384 -12.65 -26.94 -15.29
C ALA A 384 -13.65 -25.78 -15.16
N PHE A 385 -13.95 -25.08 -16.27
CA PHE A 385 -14.97 -24.05 -16.32
C PHE A 385 -16.37 -24.54 -15.89
N GLN A 386 -16.78 -25.74 -16.33
CA GLN A 386 -18.08 -26.30 -15.96
C GLN A 386 -18.14 -26.59 -14.46
N CYS A 387 -17.06 -27.14 -13.89
CA CYS A 387 -16.95 -27.38 -12.45
C CYS A 387 -17.11 -26.08 -11.65
N VAL A 388 -16.33 -25.05 -12.01
CA VAL A 388 -16.39 -23.74 -11.34
C VAL A 388 -17.79 -23.12 -11.46
N SER A 389 -18.41 -23.19 -12.64
CA SER A 389 -19.76 -22.65 -12.87
C SER A 389 -20.82 -23.35 -12.02
N THR A 390 -20.72 -24.67 -11.84
CA THR A 390 -21.62 -25.42 -10.95
C THR A 390 -21.48 -24.94 -9.50
N ILE A 391 -20.25 -24.86 -8.98
CA ILE A 391 -20.03 -24.42 -7.59
C ILE A 391 -20.53 -22.99 -7.36
N ILE A 392 -20.29 -22.09 -8.32
CA ILE A 392 -20.77 -20.69 -8.29
C ILE A 392 -22.30 -20.62 -8.27
N GLY A 393 -22.98 -21.45 -9.07
CA GLY A 393 -24.44 -21.52 -9.11
C GLY A 393 -25.04 -22.04 -7.80
N ASP A 394 -24.42 -23.06 -7.22
CA ASP A 394 -24.90 -23.72 -6.00
C ASP A 394 -24.61 -22.90 -4.72
N HIS A 395 -23.55 -22.08 -4.72
CA HIS A 395 -23.07 -21.37 -3.52
C HIS A 395 -22.84 -19.85 -3.71
N PRO A 396 -23.87 -19.04 -4.02
CA PRO A 396 -23.70 -17.63 -4.41
C PRO A 396 -23.01 -16.72 -3.38
N LEU A 397 -22.95 -17.12 -2.11
CA LEU A 397 -22.25 -16.38 -1.03
C LEU A 397 -20.71 -16.49 -1.12
N TYR A 398 -20.14 -17.27 -2.05
CA TYR A 398 -18.69 -17.35 -2.26
C TYR A 398 -18.04 -15.96 -2.47
N LYS A 399 -18.82 -15.00 -3.00
CA LYS A 399 -18.39 -13.65 -3.35
C LYS A 399 -17.79 -12.88 -2.17
N ASP A 400 -18.23 -13.19 -0.96
CA ASP A 400 -17.77 -12.53 0.28
C ASP A 400 -16.32 -12.92 0.62
N TYR A 401 -15.85 -14.07 0.13
CA TYR A 401 -14.54 -14.63 0.49
C TYR A 401 -13.58 -14.82 -0.68
N ILE A 402 -14.07 -14.85 -1.92
CA ILE A 402 -13.26 -15.23 -3.09
C ILE A 402 -12.03 -14.35 -3.30
N VAL A 403 -12.10 -13.05 -3.05
CA VAL A 403 -10.96 -12.11 -3.18
C VAL A 403 -9.78 -12.53 -2.29
N ASN A 404 -10.07 -13.06 -1.10
CA ASN A 404 -9.05 -13.51 -0.15
C ASN A 404 -8.26 -14.70 -0.69
N TYR A 405 -8.95 -15.66 -1.30
CA TYR A 405 -8.33 -16.84 -1.90
C TYR A 405 -7.69 -16.53 -3.25
N LEU A 406 -8.33 -15.70 -4.09
CA LEU A 406 -7.86 -15.35 -5.44
C LEU A 406 -6.46 -14.71 -5.39
N SER A 407 -6.16 -14.00 -4.31
CA SER A 407 -4.85 -13.41 -4.02
C SER A 407 -3.71 -14.44 -3.90
N ALA A 408 -4.02 -15.74 -3.71
CA ALA A 408 -3.04 -16.82 -3.65
C ALA A 408 -2.76 -17.48 -5.01
N SER A 409 -3.43 -17.04 -6.08
CA SER A 409 -3.21 -17.50 -7.45
C SER A 409 -2.24 -16.59 -8.20
N LYS A 410 -1.69 -17.05 -9.33
CA LYS A 410 -0.87 -16.21 -10.21
C LYS A 410 -1.76 -15.24 -11.00
N TYR A 411 -1.31 -13.99 -11.18
CA TYR A 411 -2.06 -12.98 -11.94
C TYR A 411 -2.45 -13.46 -13.34
N ASP A 412 -1.50 -13.99 -14.11
CA ASP A 412 -1.75 -14.46 -15.48
C ASP A 412 -2.82 -15.55 -15.53
N GLN A 413 -2.86 -16.41 -14.52
CA GLN A 413 -3.86 -17.46 -14.39
C GLN A 413 -5.25 -16.85 -14.12
N ILE A 414 -5.33 -15.86 -13.21
CA ILE A 414 -6.56 -15.14 -12.92
C ILE A 414 -7.09 -14.45 -14.19
N MET A 415 -6.21 -13.80 -14.95
CA MET A 415 -6.57 -13.11 -16.20
C MET A 415 -7.01 -14.08 -17.30
N GLN A 416 -6.37 -15.24 -17.43
CA GLN A 416 -6.79 -16.29 -18.38
C GLN A 416 -8.24 -16.73 -18.13
N TRP A 417 -8.64 -16.85 -16.86
CA TRP A 417 -10.01 -17.15 -16.48
C TRP A 417 -10.96 -15.97 -16.73
N CYS A 418 -10.56 -14.75 -16.41
CA CYS A 418 -11.39 -13.56 -16.65
C CYS A 418 -11.70 -13.35 -18.14
N LYS A 419 -10.77 -13.71 -19.03
CA LYS A 419 -10.94 -13.61 -20.50
C LYS A 419 -11.94 -14.61 -21.09
N GLN A 420 -12.46 -15.56 -20.31
CA GLN A 420 -13.54 -16.45 -20.76
C GLN A 420 -14.89 -15.74 -20.63
N HIS A 421 -15.63 -15.63 -21.74
CA HIS A 421 -16.85 -14.84 -21.84
C HIS A 421 -17.90 -15.22 -20.77
N GLU A 422 -18.01 -16.49 -20.44
CA GLU A 422 -19.04 -17.02 -19.55
C GLU A 422 -18.80 -16.69 -18.06
N ILE A 423 -17.53 -16.54 -17.64
CA ILE A 423 -17.18 -16.25 -16.24
C ILE A 423 -16.66 -14.82 -16.04
N MET A 424 -16.39 -14.09 -17.12
CA MET A 424 -15.89 -12.72 -17.12
C MET A 424 -16.69 -11.82 -16.17
N ASN A 425 -18.01 -11.74 -16.36
CA ASN A 425 -18.89 -10.89 -15.57
C ASN A 425 -18.98 -11.31 -14.09
N ILE A 426 -18.51 -12.51 -13.76
CA ILE A 426 -18.51 -13.06 -12.42
C ILE A 426 -17.18 -12.76 -11.72
N MET A 427 -16.04 -12.98 -12.39
CA MET A 427 -14.71 -12.86 -11.79
C MET A 427 -14.11 -11.45 -11.89
N LEU A 428 -14.38 -10.72 -12.97
CA LEU A 428 -13.78 -9.41 -13.21
C LEU A 428 -14.07 -8.40 -12.07
N PRO A 429 -15.30 -8.30 -11.50
CA PRO A 429 -15.54 -7.44 -10.33
C PRO A 429 -14.64 -7.73 -9.13
N HIS A 430 -14.26 -9.00 -8.94
CA HIS A 430 -13.36 -9.40 -7.85
C HIS A 430 -11.90 -9.00 -8.15
N VAL A 431 -11.46 -9.08 -9.41
CA VAL A 431 -10.15 -8.55 -9.84
C VAL A 431 -10.10 -7.04 -9.69
N GLU A 432 -11.15 -6.32 -10.05
CA GLU A 432 -11.26 -4.88 -9.84
C GLU A 432 -11.19 -4.50 -8.35
N THR A 433 -11.83 -5.29 -7.48
CA THR A 433 -11.70 -5.14 -6.02
C THR A 433 -10.27 -5.37 -5.56
N MET A 434 -9.57 -6.35 -6.14
CA MET A 434 -8.15 -6.59 -5.85
C MET A 434 -7.26 -5.42 -6.28
N ILE A 435 -7.56 -4.79 -7.42
CA ILE A 435 -6.86 -3.59 -7.90
C ILE A 435 -7.06 -2.43 -6.91
N LYS A 436 -8.31 -2.12 -6.53
CA LYS A 436 -8.63 -1.04 -5.57
C LYS A 436 -7.98 -1.23 -4.20
N ASN A 437 -7.89 -2.48 -3.74
CA ASN A 437 -7.34 -2.82 -2.43
C ASN A 437 -5.83 -3.13 -2.45
N GLU A 438 -5.13 -2.85 -3.56
CA GLU A 438 -3.70 -3.11 -3.74
C GLU A 438 -3.29 -4.58 -3.45
N ARG A 439 -4.16 -5.53 -3.79
CA ARG A 439 -3.97 -6.97 -3.53
C ARG A 439 -3.12 -7.65 -4.62
N ILE A 440 -2.54 -6.92 -5.57
CA ILE A 440 -1.73 -7.46 -6.66
C ILE A 440 -0.30 -6.91 -6.55
N GLN A 441 0.65 -7.76 -6.16
CA GLN A 441 2.06 -7.39 -6.01
C GLN A 441 2.96 -7.93 -7.14
N SER A 442 2.53 -8.99 -7.83
CA SER A 442 3.22 -9.54 -9.00
C SER A 442 2.24 -9.74 -10.16
N ALA A 443 2.63 -9.22 -11.33
CA ALA A 443 1.97 -9.45 -12.61
C ALA A 443 3.02 -9.54 -13.72
N ALA A 444 2.73 -10.26 -14.81
CA ALA A 444 3.58 -10.23 -15.99
C ALA A 444 3.42 -8.87 -16.70
N VAL A 445 4.28 -7.90 -16.36
CA VAL A 445 4.17 -6.49 -16.81
C VAL A 445 4.01 -6.35 -18.33
N LYS A 446 4.64 -7.22 -19.13
CA LYS A 446 4.49 -7.23 -20.58
C LYS A 446 3.07 -7.61 -21.02
N SER A 447 2.46 -8.62 -20.41
CA SER A 447 1.05 -9.00 -20.65
C SER A 447 0.11 -7.89 -20.17
N LEU A 448 0.45 -7.29 -19.01
CA LEU A 448 -0.33 -6.23 -18.40
C LEU A 448 -0.57 -5.06 -19.35
N ILE A 449 0.50 -4.49 -19.92
CA ILE A 449 0.40 -3.27 -20.74
C ILE A 449 -0.01 -3.52 -22.20
N ASN A 450 0.17 -4.74 -22.71
CA ASN A 450 -0.11 -5.09 -24.11
C ASN A 450 -1.53 -5.65 -24.33
N ASP A 451 -2.05 -6.44 -23.38
CA ASP A 451 -3.32 -7.14 -23.57
C ASP A 451 -4.27 -6.98 -22.36
N ASP A 452 -3.80 -7.30 -21.15
CA ASP A 452 -4.69 -7.32 -19.97
C ASP A 452 -5.26 -5.93 -19.67
N TYR A 453 -4.51 -4.85 -19.90
CA TYR A 453 -4.98 -3.49 -19.73
C TYR A 453 -6.20 -3.21 -20.62
N SER A 454 -6.08 -3.46 -21.93
CA SER A 454 -7.18 -3.23 -22.89
C SER A 454 -8.37 -4.13 -22.60
N PHE A 455 -8.13 -5.38 -22.18
CA PHE A 455 -9.20 -6.28 -21.77
C PHE A 455 -9.99 -5.73 -20.57
N ILE A 456 -9.30 -5.34 -19.49
CA ILE A 456 -9.95 -4.75 -18.31
C ILE A 456 -10.64 -3.44 -18.68
N ASN A 457 -9.99 -2.57 -19.47
CA ASN A 457 -10.55 -1.27 -19.83
C ASN A 457 -11.88 -1.38 -20.58
N LYS A 458 -12.02 -2.40 -21.44
CA LYS A 458 -13.23 -2.66 -22.23
C LYS A 458 -14.37 -3.29 -21.43
N ASN A 459 -14.06 -4.06 -20.38
CA ASN A 459 -15.04 -4.93 -19.71
C ASN A 459 -15.30 -4.58 -18.23
N LYS A 460 -14.53 -3.65 -17.65
CA LYS A 460 -14.65 -3.25 -16.25
C LYS A 460 -16.04 -2.72 -15.90
N LEU A 461 -16.41 -2.88 -14.63
CA LEU A 461 -17.72 -2.54 -14.10
C LEU A 461 -17.68 -1.54 -12.93
N THR A 462 -16.57 -1.46 -12.20
CA THR A 462 -16.46 -0.75 -10.91
C THR A 462 -15.29 0.22 -10.81
N ILE A 463 -14.17 -0.02 -11.52
CA ILE A 463 -13.02 0.92 -11.58
C ILE A 463 -13.15 1.90 -12.74
N THR A 464 -12.69 3.14 -12.55
CA THR A 464 -12.58 4.15 -13.60
C THR A 464 -11.33 3.94 -14.48
N ASN A 465 -11.22 4.63 -15.62
CA ASN A 465 -9.97 4.60 -16.42
C ASN A 465 -8.81 5.22 -15.63
N GLU A 466 -9.07 6.31 -14.92
CA GLU A 466 -8.07 6.99 -14.09
C GLU A 466 -7.52 6.07 -12.98
N GLU A 467 -8.39 5.41 -12.22
CA GLU A 467 -7.96 4.44 -11.20
C GLU A 467 -7.13 3.30 -11.80
N HIS A 468 -7.52 2.79 -12.97
CA HIS A 468 -6.84 1.69 -13.64
C HIS A 468 -5.45 2.08 -14.16
N VAL A 469 -5.32 3.23 -14.84
CA VAL A 469 -4.03 3.72 -15.33
C VAL A 469 -3.10 4.12 -14.18
N ASN A 470 -3.64 4.68 -13.09
CA ASN A 470 -2.87 5.00 -11.89
C ASN A 470 -2.33 3.74 -11.21
N TRP A 471 -3.15 2.68 -11.12
CA TRP A 471 -2.69 1.39 -10.61
C TRP A 471 -1.59 0.78 -11.49
N VAL A 472 -1.72 0.79 -12.82
CA VAL A 472 -0.62 0.32 -13.69
C VAL A 472 0.61 1.22 -13.58
N GLY A 473 0.42 2.51 -13.31
CA GLY A 473 1.49 3.48 -13.06
C GLY A 473 2.40 3.15 -11.88
N THR A 474 1.92 2.38 -10.88
CA THR A 474 2.77 1.92 -9.76
C THR A 474 3.88 0.97 -10.21
N TRP A 475 3.80 0.45 -11.45
CA TRP A 475 4.75 -0.50 -12.04
C TRP A 475 5.76 0.16 -13.00
N HIS A 476 5.82 1.50 -13.06
CA HIS A 476 6.67 2.27 -13.98
C HIS A 476 8.14 1.80 -14.00
N VAL A 477 8.71 1.39 -12.86
CA VAL A 477 10.10 0.89 -12.76
C VAL A 477 10.34 -0.34 -13.63
N HIS A 478 9.33 -1.17 -13.84
CA HIS A 478 9.41 -2.36 -14.70
C HIS A 478 8.98 -2.06 -16.12
N ILE A 479 7.99 -1.16 -16.31
CA ILE A 479 7.45 -0.76 -17.61
C ILE A 479 8.49 0.00 -18.44
N LYS A 480 9.35 0.82 -17.82
CA LYS A 480 10.37 1.63 -18.52
C LYS A 480 11.32 0.84 -19.43
N ASN A 481 11.46 -0.47 -19.20
CA ASN A 481 12.32 -1.35 -20.00
C ASN A 481 11.59 -1.97 -21.21
N ILE A 482 10.30 -1.70 -21.38
CA ILE A 482 9.48 -2.19 -22.49
C ILE A 482 9.21 -1.02 -23.44
N SER A 483 9.45 -1.23 -24.73
CA SER A 483 9.22 -0.22 -25.75
C SER A 483 7.77 0.27 -25.71
N PRO A 484 7.51 1.58 -25.67
CA PRO A 484 6.16 2.13 -25.82
C PRO A 484 5.40 1.69 -27.06
N GLN A 485 6.11 1.24 -28.10
CA GLN A 485 5.47 0.68 -29.30
C GLN A 485 4.77 -0.66 -29.04
N ASP A 486 5.19 -1.40 -28.01
CA ASP A 486 4.58 -2.66 -27.58
C ASP A 486 3.39 -2.45 -26.62
N TRP A 487 3.09 -1.19 -26.26
CA TRP A 487 1.98 -0.86 -25.39
C TRP A 487 0.67 -0.87 -26.18
N SER A 488 -0.41 -1.32 -25.56
CA SER A 488 -1.73 -1.22 -26.17
C SER A 488 -2.12 0.24 -26.40
N LEU A 489 -2.86 0.50 -27.49
CA LEU A 489 -3.27 1.87 -27.84
C LEU A 489 -4.20 2.46 -26.78
N GLU A 490 -5.09 1.65 -26.20
CA GLU A 490 -5.96 2.10 -25.12
C GLU A 490 -5.16 2.51 -23.88
N PHE A 491 -4.05 1.83 -23.57
CA PHE A 491 -3.17 2.21 -22.47
C PHE A 491 -2.45 3.52 -22.76
N VAL A 492 -1.91 3.69 -23.96
CA VAL A 492 -1.25 4.95 -24.37
C VAL A 492 -2.23 6.12 -24.31
N ASP A 493 -3.44 5.93 -24.83
CA ASP A 493 -4.48 6.96 -24.83
C ASP A 493 -4.87 7.35 -23.39
N ASP A 494 -5.05 6.39 -22.47
CA ASP A 494 -5.35 6.69 -21.07
C ASP A 494 -4.17 7.35 -20.33
N VAL A 495 -2.92 6.93 -20.58
CA VAL A 495 -1.73 7.60 -20.00
C VAL A 495 -1.66 9.07 -20.39
N ILE A 496 -1.98 9.37 -21.66
CA ILE A 496 -2.03 10.74 -22.19
C ILE A 496 -3.22 11.51 -21.61
N ASN A 497 -4.42 10.93 -21.64
CA ASN A 497 -5.66 11.60 -21.23
C ASN A 497 -5.69 11.95 -19.74
N TYR A 498 -5.18 11.06 -18.90
CA TYR A 498 -5.14 11.25 -17.45
C TYR A 498 -3.78 11.75 -16.94
N GLU A 499 -2.84 12.02 -17.86
CA GLU A 499 -1.51 12.56 -17.57
C GLU A 499 -0.78 11.84 -16.43
N GLN A 500 -0.83 10.50 -16.41
CA GLN A 500 -0.17 9.71 -15.37
C GLN A 500 1.35 10.00 -15.41
N ALA A 501 1.86 10.63 -14.35
CA ALA A 501 3.15 11.32 -14.39
C ALA A 501 4.35 10.43 -14.77
N GLU A 502 4.48 9.25 -14.17
CA GLU A 502 5.62 8.36 -14.37
C GLU A 502 5.59 7.68 -15.75
N LEU A 503 4.41 7.26 -16.22
CA LEU A 503 4.22 6.61 -17.51
C LEU A 503 4.31 7.61 -18.66
N LEU A 504 3.75 8.82 -18.48
CA LEU A 504 3.85 9.90 -19.45
C LEU A 504 5.31 10.35 -19.62
N LYS A 505 6.09 10.35 -18.53
CA LYS A 505 7.53 10.58 -18.62
C LYS A 505 8.22 9.54 -19.48
N ILE A 506 7.92 8.25 -19.32
CA ILE A 506 8.47 7.18 -20.18
C ILE A 506 8.09 7.40 -21.65
N LEU A 507 6.84 7.80 -21.94
CA LEU A 507 6.42 8.11 -23.31
C LEU A 507 7.18 9.30 -23.90
N ARG A 508 7.38 10.37 -23.10
CA ARG A 508 8.14 11.56 -23.50
C ARG A 508 9.60 11.21 -23.74
N ASP A 509 10.25 10.52 -22.83
CA ASP A 509 11.66 10.11 -22.95
C ASP A 509 11.86 9.19 -24.18
N HIS A 510 10.89 8.33 -24.50
CA HIS A 510 10.95 7.51 -25.71
C HIS A 510 10.75 8.30 -27.01
N PHE A 511 9.98 9.39 -26.96
CA PHE A 511 9.66 10.22 -28.12
C PHE A 511 10.68 11.33 -28.36
N ASP A 512 11.25 11.90 -27.30
CA ASP A 512 12.16 13.04 -27.29
C ASP A 512 13.33 12.77 -26.33
N SER A 513 14.39 12.15 -26.85
CA SER A 513 15.62 11.82 -26.13
C SER A 513 16.85 12.20 -26.95
N GLU A 514 17.95 12.53 -26.26
CA GLU A 514 19.26 12.80 -26.86
C GLU A 514 19.79 11.63 -27.71
N GLU A 515 19.35 10.41 -27.42
CA GLU A 515 19.79 9.20 -28.12
C GLU A 515 19.12 9.04 -29.49
N ILE A 516 18.03 9.76 -29.76
CA ILE A 516 17.28 9.64 -31.00
C ILE A 516 18.08 10.27 -32.15
N THR A 517 18.51 9.44 -33.09
CA THR A 517 19.31 9.88 -34.23
C THR A 517 18.45 10.38 -35.39
N GLN A 518 19.10 10.98 -36.38
CA GLN A 518 18.46 11.35 -37.63
C GLN A 518 17.81 10.14 -38.34
N ALA A 519 18.49 8.99 -38.37
CA ALA A 519 17.99 7.78 -38.99
C ALA A 519 16.72 7.26 -38.28
N ASP A 520 16.68 7.39 -36.95
CA ASP A 520 15.52 7.02 -36.15
C ASP A 520 14.30 7.89 -36.47
N TRP A 521 14.50 9.21 -36.62
CA TRP A 521 13.42 10.11 -37.04
C TRP A 521 12.89 9.77 -38.44
N LEU A 522 13.78 9.53 -39.41
CA LEU A 522 13.36 9.12 -40.75
C LEU A 522 12.56 7.80 -40.70
N LYS A 523 13.01 6.83 -39.89
CA LYS A 523 12.29 5.57 -39.67
C LYS A 523 10.91 5.82 -39.05
N ARG A 524 10.81 6.61 -37.99
CA ARG A 524 9.54 6.95 -37.31
C ARG A 524 8.55 7.66 -38.23
N ILE A 525 9.02 8.58 -39.07
CA ILE A 525 8.19 9.29 -40.05
C ILE A 525 7.67 8.33 -41.13
N LYS A 526 8.51 7.39 -41.57
CA LYS A 526 8.17 6.38 -42.58
C LYS A 526 7.16 5.36 -42.04
N GLU A 527 7.44 4.78 -40.86
CA GLU A 527 6.58 3.78 -40.22
C GLU A 527 5.28 4.40 -39.70
N ALA A 528 5.32 5.66 -39.26
CA ALA A 528 4.18 6.41 -38.76
C ALA A 528 3.38 5.65 -37.69
N HIS A 529 4.10 5.01 -36.76
CA HIS A 529 3.54 4.20 -35.68
C HIS A 529 2.50 5.00 -34.88
N MET A 530 1.41 4.34 -34.46
CA MET A 530 0.29 5.02 -33.80
C MET A 530 0.71 5.73 -32.51
N VAL A 531 1.60 5.14 -31.72
CA VAL A 531 2.16 5.78 -30.52
C VAL A 531 2.92 7.08 -30.84
N THR A 532 3.65 7.12 -31.96
CA THR A 532 4.32 8.35 -32.42
C THR A 532 3.29 9.41 -32.79
N LYS A 533 2.21 9.03 -33.49
CA LYS A 533 1.11 9.95 -33.81
C LYS A 533 0.44 10.50 -32.55
N ARG A 534 0.11 9.64 -31.58
CA ARG A 534 -0.50 10.05 -30.30
C ARG A 534 0.36 11.04 -29.53
N MET A 535 1.68 10.80 -29.48
CA MET A 535 2.60 11.73 -28.82
C MET A 535 2.72 13.06 -29.57
N VAL A 536 2.72 13.05 -30.90
CA VAL A 536 2.71 14.27 -31.70
C VAL A 536 1.42 15.06 -31.46
N ASP A 537 0.26 14.42 -31.52
CA ASP A 537 -1.03 15.05 -31.27
C ASP A 537 -1.07 15.65 -29.86
N TYR A 538 -0.66 14.88 -28.84
CA TYR A 538 -0.56 15.35 -27.46
C TYR A 538 0.35 16.58 -27.31
N MET A 539 1.55 16.55 -27.89
CA MET A 539 2.48 17.67 -27.79
C MET A 539 1.97 18.90 -28.53
N THR A 540 1.38 18.73 -29.71
CA THR A 540 0.75 19.82 -30.47
C THR A 540 -0.40 20.45 -29.69
N ASP A 541 -1.32 19.64 -29.13
CA ASP A 541 -2.48 20.10 -28.37
C ASP A 541 -2.08 20.85 -27.09
N LYS A 542 -0.96 20.45 -26.46
CA LYS A 542 -0.41 21.12 -25.28
C LYS A 542 0.53 22.30 -25.62
N GLY A 543 0.79 22.56 -26.90
CA GLY A 543 1.73 23.60 -27.34
C GLY A 543 3.17 23.34 -26.87
N LEU A 544 3.57 22.08 -26.73
CA LEU A 544 4.91 21.67 -26.33
C LEU A 544 5.85 21.63 -27.52
N ILE A 545 7.12 21.96 -27.27
CA ILE A 545 8.22 21.82 -28.22
C ILE A 545 9.14 20.66 -27.80
N LEU A 546 9.85 20.07 -28.76
CA LEU A 546 10.87 19.07 -28.48
C LEU A 546 12.08 19.70 -27.78
N ASN A 547 12.67 19.00 -26.83
CA ASN A 547 13.94 19.40 -26.20
C ASN A 547 15.12 19.06 -27.12
N HIS A 548 15.08 17.90 -27.80
CA HIS A 548 16.20 17.38 -28.60
C HIS A 548 15.94 17.49 -30.11
N GLN A 549 15.83 18.74 -30.60
CA GLN A 549 15.34 19.04 -31.95
C GLN A 549 16.32 18.76 -33.10
N GLN A 550 17.63 18.72 -32.84
CA GLN A 550 18.63 18.78 -33.93
C GLN A 550 18.59 17.57 -34.86
N ALA A 551 18.36 16.37 -34.31
CA ALA A 551 18.23 15.15 -35.09
C ALA A 551 17.01 15.19 -36.01
N LEU A 552 15.86 15.69 -35.52
CA LEU A 552 14.66 15.89 -36.33
C LEU A 552 14.88 16.95 -37.41
N VAL A 553 15.54 18.07 -37.09
CA VAL A 553 15.88 19.11 -38.08
C VAL A 553 16.70 18.54 -39.22
N ASN A 554 17.69 17.69 -38.94
CA ASN A 554 18.49 17.05 -39.97
C ASN A 554 17.65 16.03 -40.76
N ALA A 555 16.80 15.26 -40.09
CA ALA A 555 15.91 14.30 -40.77
C ALA A 555 14.96 15.01 -41.74
N LEU A 556 14.33 16.11 -41.32
CA LEU A 556 13.44 16.89 -42.19
C LEU A 556 14.16 17.50 -43.39
N LYS A 557 15.43 17.91 -43.24
CA LYS A 557 16.25 18.40 -44.35
C LYS A 557 16.61 17.30 -45.34
N ASP A 558 16.75 16.07 -44.88
CA ASP A 558 17.15 14.93 -45.71
C ASP A 558 15.98 14.28 -46.47
N ILE A 559 14.72 14.48 -46.03
CA ILE A 559 13.52 13.92 -46.67
C ILE A 559 13.48 14.09 -48.20
N PRO A 560 13.79 15.27 -48.78
CA PRO A 560 13.77 15.43 -50.25
C PRO A 560 14.84 14.64 -50.97
N TYR A 561 15.95 14.30 -50.29
CA TYR A 561 17.12 13.63 -50.87
C TYR A 561 17.08 12.11 -50.76
N THR A 562 16.12 11.55 -50.04
CA THR A 562 15.92 10.10 -49.94
C THR A 562 14.84 9.64 -50.93
N ASN A 563 14.88 8.36 -51.33
CA ASN A 563 13.87 7.77 -52.22
C ASN A 563 12.69 7.15 -51.47
N ASP A 564 12.62 7.32 -50.15
CA ASP A 564 11.60 6.72 -49.30
C ASP A 564 10.30 7.53 -49.29
N ASN A 565 9.14 6.88 -49.21
CA ASN A 565 7.87 7.59 -49.03
C ASN A 565 7.56 7.77 -47.54
N TYR A 566 7.40 9.02 -47.13
CA TYR A 566 7.11 9.44 -45.76
C TYR A 566 5.65 9.87 -45.59
N ASN A 567 5.15 9.85 -44.34
CA ASN A 567 3.82 10.32 -44.02
C ASN A 567 3.76 11.87 -44.01
N GLN A 568 3.13 12.48 -45.02
CA GLN A 568 3.05 13.93 -45.20
C GLN A 568 2.39 14.67 -44.01
N PHE A 569 1.34 14.10 -43.43
CA PHE A 569 0.67 14.68 -42.26
C PHE A 569 1.59 14.72 -41.05
N LEU A 570 2.32 13.63 -40.80
CA LEU A 570 3.27 13.54 -39.70
C LEU A 570 4.45 14.49 -39.89
N VAL A 571 4.96 14.66 -41.12
CA VAL A 571 5.99 15.68 -41.42
C VAL A 571 5.48 17.07 -41.05
N THR A 572 4.25 17.40 -41.46
CA THR A 572 3.65 18.71 -41.15
C THR A 572 3.53 18.93 -39.66
N GLN A 573 3.00 17.95 -38.91
CA GLN A 573 2.85 18.06 -37.46
C GLN A 573 4.20 18.11 -36.73
N LEU A 574 5.18 17.30 -37.12
CA LEU A 574 6.52 17.34 -36.50
C LEU A 574 7.21 18.70 -36.68
N THR A 575 6.95 19.42 -37.78
CA THR A 575 7.48 20.78 -37.95
C THR A 575 6.88 21.81 -37.00
N THR A 576 5.70 21.56 -36.42
CA THR A 576 5.09 22.45 -35.41
C THR A 576 5.74 22.29 -34.03
N LEU A 577 6.32 21.11 -33.76
CA LEU A 577 7.03 20.80 -32.50
C LEU A 577 8.46 21.39 -32.43
N LEU A 578 8.91 22.06 -33.49
CA LEU A 578 10.21 22.73 -33.54
C LEU A 578 10.11 24.18 -33.07
N GLU A 579 11.18 24.67 -32.44
CA GLU A 579 11.35 26.09 -32.18
C GLU A 579 11.33 26.90 -33.49
N PRO A 580 10.85 28.16 -33.46
CA PRO A 580 10.79 29.01 -34.64
C PRO A 580 12.14 29.14 -35.37
N GLN A 581 13.24 29.20 -34.63
CA GLN A 581 14.59 29.29 -35.20
C GLN A 581 14.98 28.01 -35.97
N LYS A 582 14.65 26.84 -35.41
CA LYS A 582 14.93 25.52 -36.01
C LYS A 582 14.03 25.25 -37.21
N LYS A 583 12.73 25.59 -37.10
CA LYS A 583 11.79 25.59 -38.23
C LYS A 583 12.31 26.47 -39.38
N GLY A 584 12.72 27.71 -39.07
CA GLY A 584 13.33 28.62 -40.04
C GLY A 584 14.66 28.11 -40.62
N ALA A 585 15.41 27.28 -39.89
CA ALA A 585 16.61 26.63 -40.41
C ALA A 585 16.31 25.51 -41.42
N VAL A 586 15.22 24.74 -41.22
CA VAL A 586 14.74 23.76 -42.21
C VAL A 586 14.28 24.49 -43.46
N THR A 587 13.35 25.45 -43.33
CA THR A 587 12.83 26.23 -44.47
C THR A 587 13.94 26.91 -45.27
N ARG A 588 14.88 27.59 -44.61
CA ARG A 588 16.01 28.23 -45.31
C ARG A 588 16.90 27.22 -46.04
N SER A 589 17.17 26.08 -45.43
CA SER A 589 17.98 25.02 -46.06
C SER A 589 17.32 24.50 -47.33
N LEU A 590 16.00 24.25 -47.28
CA LEU A 590 15.21 23.78 -48.41
C LEU A 590 15.13 24.85 -49.51
N ASN A 591 14.80 26.10 -49.17
CA ASN A 591 14.74 27.20 -50.14
C ASN A 591 16.09 27.44 -50.84
N VAL A 592 17.20 27.39 -50.10
CA VAL A 592 18.55 27.58 -50.66
C VAL A 592 18.93 26.43 -51.60
N ALA A 593 18.47 25.21 -51.32
CA ALA A 593 18.77 24.06 -52.17
C ALA A 593 17.85 23.97 -53.40
N PHE A 594 16.61 24.46 -53.32
CA PHE A 594 15.55 24.20 -54.29
C PHE A 594 15.94 24.48 -55.76
N LEU A 595 16.54 25.64 -56.03
CA LEU A 595 16.97 26.06 -57.38
C LEU A 595 18.47 25.88 -57.65
N LYS A 596 19.18 25.06 -56.87
CA LYS A 596 20.56 24.70 -57.24
C LYS A 596 20.54 23.76 -58.44
N GLN A 597 21.47 23.96 -59.38
CA GLN A 597 21.69 23.05 -60.53
C GLN A 597 21.97 21.60 -60.09
N THR A 598 22.50 21.41 -58.89
CA THR A 598 22.78 20.07 -58.33
C THR A 598 21.53 19.35 -57.80
N THR A 599 20.38 20.02 -57.71
CA THR A 599 19.15 19.49 -57.13
C THR A 599 18.26 18.94 -58.23
N THR A 600 17.96 17.64 -58.17
CA THR A 600 17.21 16.94 -59.23
C THR A 600 15.72 17.32 -59.21
N HIS A 601 15.04 17.11 -60.34
CA HIS A 601 13.57 17.28 -60.44
C HIS A 601 12.80 16.50 -59.37
N GLU A 602 13.21 15.26 -59.09
CA GLU A 602 12.60 14.43 -58.04
C GLU A 602 12.76 15.06 -56.65
N GLN A 603 13.94 15.58 -56.32
CA GLN A 603 14.17 16.28 -55.04
C GLN A 603 13.31 17.55 -54.92
N ARG A 604 13.12 18.29 -56.02
CA ARG A 604 12.24 19.46 -56.08
C ARG A 604 10.79 19.06 -55.84
N TYR A 605 10.30 18.01 -56.51
CA TYR A 605 8.94 17.49 -56.31
C TYR A 605 8.71 17.03 -54.88
N ARG A 606 9.66 16.33 -54.27
CA ARG A 606 9.56 15.88 -52.87
C ARG A 606 9.57 17.05 -51.90
N SER A 607 10.35 18.10 -52.18
CA SER A 607 10.34 19.34 -51.38
C SER A 607 8.97 20.00 -51.41
N ILE A 608 8.33 20.07 -52.58
CA ILE A 608 6.97 20.58 -52.72
C ILE A 608 5.98 19.67 -51.96
N HIS A 609 6.03 18.36 -52.21
CA HIS A 609 5.09 17.41 -51.62
C HIS A 609 5.07 17.46 -50.09
N TYR A 610 6.25 17.49 -49.45
CA TYR A 610 6.34 17.45 -47.99
C TYR A 610 6.31 18.83 -47.32
N PHE A 611 6.71 19.90 -48.02
CA PHE A 611 6.93 21.21 -47.39
C PHE A 611 6.24 22.38 -48.11
N SER A 612 5.31 22.14 -49.05
CA SER A 612 4.62 23.17 -49.84
C SER A 612 4.13 24.38 -49.04
N ASN A 613 3.63 24.17 -47.82
CA ASN A 613 3.14 25.22 -46.93
C ASN A 613 4.24 25.98 -46.18
N ALA A 614 5.45 25.43 -46.11
CA ALA A 614 6.58 25.94 -45.34
C ALA A 614 7.67 26.55 -46.22
N ILE A 615 7.78 26.15 -47.49
CA ILE A 615 8.72 26.70 -48.46
C ILE A 615 8.01 27.63 -49.46
N THR A 616 8.74 28.61 -49.94
CA THR A 616 8.32 29.52 -51.02
C THR A 616 9.39 29.51 -52.09
N MET A 617 8.99 29.72 -53.33
CA MET A 617 9.96 29.81 -54.41
C MET A 617 10.93 30.98 -54.14
N PRO A 618 12.26 30.75 -54.19
CA PRO A 618 13.23 31.83 -54.11
C PRO A 618 13.02 32.84 -55.25
N SER A 619 13.35 34.11 -55.01
CA SER A 619 13.32 35.13 -56.07
C SER A 619 14.26 34.73 -57.22
N ILE A 620 13.69 34.53 -58.40
CA ILE A 620 14.42 34.11 -59.58
C ILE A 620 15.19 35.30 -60.14
N ASN A 621 16.52 35.25 -60.02
CA ASN A 621 17.42 36.32 -60.42
C ASN A 621 18.44 35.78 -61.43
N GLY A 622 18.35 36.26 -62.67
CA GLY A 622 19.28 35.90 -63.74
C GLY A 622 18.84 34.69 -64.57
N HIS A 623 19.45 34.60 -65.75
CA HIS A 623 19.09 33.66 -66.81
C HIS A 623 19.13 32.18 -66.37
N GLU A 624 20.16 31.76 -65.63
CA GLU A 624 20.31 30.35 -65.22
C GLU A 624 19.15 29.86 -64.34
N MET A 625 18.70 30.67 -63.38
CA MET A 625 17.57 30.30 -62.52
C MET A 625 16.24 30.32 -63.26
N ALA A 626 16.07 31.23 -64.24
CA ALA A 626 14.88 31.28 -65.08
C ALA A 626 14.76 29.99 -65.91
N GLN A 627 15.86 29.56 -66.54
CA GLN A 627 15.90 28.32 -67.32
C GLN A 627 15.63 27.08 -66.46
N GLU A 628 16.19 27.00 -65.25
CA GLU A 628 15.94 25.89 -64.31
C GLU A 628 14.46 25.76 -63.88
N VAL A 629 13.76 26.89 -63.74
CA VAL A 629 12.34 26.89 -63.37
C VAL A 629 11.45 26.58 -64.58
N ILE A 630 11.82 27.03 -65.77
CA ILE A 630 11.16 26.64 -67.03
C ILE A 630 11.29 25.13 -67.25
N ASP A 631 12.50 24.57 -67.11
CA ASP A 631 12.78 23.14 -67.22
C ASP A 631 11.97 22.33 -66.18
N LEU A 632 11.88 22.82 -64.93
CA LEU A 632 11.05 22.20 -63.90
C LEU A 632 9.56 22.17 -64.28
N ILE A 633 9.03 23.23 -64.91
CA ILE A 633 7.65 23.27 -65.37
C ILE A 633 7.43 22.27 -66.52
N GLU A 634 8.32 22.25 -67.50
CA GLU A 634 8.24 21.32 -68.65
C GLU A 634 8.30 19.87 -68.17
N HIS A 635 9.25 19.57 -67.28
CA HIS A 635 9.36 18.26 -66.68
C HIS A 635 8.15 17.90 -65.80
N ALA A 636 7.51 18.87 -65.14
CA ALA A 636 6.31 18.62 -64.33
C ALA A 636 5.09 18.35 -65.20
N ALA A 637 4.93 19.08 -66.30
CA ALA A 637 3.86 18.88 -67.28
C ALA A 637 4.03 17.57 -68.05
N ALA A 638 5.26 17.21 -68.45
CA ALA A 638 5.53 15.95 -69.15
C ALA A 638 5.29 14.69 -68.29
N ASN A 639 5.37 14.82 -66.97
CA ASN A 639 5.18 13.72 -66.01
C ASN A 639 3.85 13.81 -65.23
N ASP A 640 2.89 14.63 -65.67
CA ASP A 640 1.57 14.81 -65.03
C ASP A 640 1.63 15.14 -63.52
N ASN A 641 2.66 15.86 -63.06
CA ASN A 641 2.81 16.21 -61.65
C ASN A 641 1.98 17.47 -61.30
N ALA A 642 0.67 17.26 -61.12
CA ALA A 642 -0.29 18.32 -60.84
C ALA A 642 0.02 19.10 -59.55
N GLU A 643 0.55 18.45 -58.51
CA GLU A 643 0.89 19.10 -57.24
C GLU A 643 2.03 20.11 -57.41
N ALA A 644 3.09 19.73 -58.13
CA ALA A 644 4.21 20.61 -58.42
C ALA A 644 3.79 21.81 -59.28
N LEU A 645 3.00 21.56 -60.34
CA LEU A 645 2.46 22.61 -61.20
C LEU A 645 1.59 23.58 -60.41
N GLN A 646 0.65 23.07 -59.61
CA GLN A 646 -0.21 23.89 -58.78
C GLN A 646 0.60 24.75 -57.80
N TRP A 647 1.61 24.18 -57.14
CA TRP A 647 2.45 24.94 -56.22
C TRP A 647 3.23 26.06 -56.93
N LEU A 648 3.81 25.79 -58.10
CA LEU A 648 4.55 26.77 -58.91
C LEU A 648 3.65 27.92 -59.39
N MET A 649 2.44 27.62 -59.89
CA MET A 649 1.51 28.65 -60.38
C MET A 649 0.97 29.55 -59.26
N ASN A 650 0.93 29.03 -58.02
CA ASN A 650 0.44 29.79 -56.87
C ASN A 650 1.49 30.71 -56.23
N GLN A 651 2.75 30.65 -56.65
CA GLN A 651 3.81 31.54 -56.14
C GLN A 651 3.56 33.03 -56.50
N PRO A 652 4.07 33.98 -55.70
CA PRO A 652 3.97 35.40 -56.03
C PRO A 652 4.62 35.73 -57.38
N VAL A 653 3.96 36.60 -58.16
CA VAL A 653 4.37 36.93 -59.53
C VAL A 653 5.37 38.09 -59.57
N LEU A 654 5.17 39.09 -58.72
CA LEU A 654 5.95 40.32 -58.65
C LEU A 654 6.66 40.42 -57.28
N GLU A 655 7.82 41.09 -57.25
CA GLU A 655 8.62 41.42 -56.05
C GLU A 655 9.25 40.23 -55.29
N SER A 656 8.69 39.03 -55.40
CA SER A 656 9.22 37.79 -54.84
C SER A 656 8.76 36.57 -55.66
N GLY A 657 9.43 35.42 -55.53
CA GLY A 657 9.11 34.22 -56.30
C GLY A 657 9.48 34.39 -57.77
N TRP A 658 8.49 34.60 -58.64
CA TRP A 658 8.73 34.68 -60.09
C TRP A 658 9.59 35.89 -60.48
N CYS A 659 9.36 37.07 -59.90
CA CYS A 659 10.12 38.30 -60.19
C CYS A 659 10.27 38.60 -61.70
N ILE A 660 9.22 38.34 -62.49
CA ILE A 660 9.28 38.41 -63.97
C ILE A 660 9.62 39.81 -64.51
N ASP A 661 9.49 40.85 -63.69
CA ASP A 661 9.92 42.22 -64.00
C ASP A 661 11.44 42.33 -64.22
N THR A 662 12.21 41.44 -63.61
CA THR A 662 13.68 41.40 -63.70
C THR A 662 14.22 40.48 -64.78
N TRP A 663 13.36 39.71 -65.46
CA TRP A 663 13.76 38.69 -66.43
C TRP A 663 14.12 39.27 -67.80
N LEU A 664 14.98 38.58 -68.55
CA LEU A 664 15.31 38.93 -69.93
C LEU A 664 14.11 38.64 -70.86
N LEU A 665 14.05 39.34 -72.01
CA LEU A 665 12.96 39.17 -72.98
C LEU A 665 12.85 37.72 -73.47
N GLU A 666 14.00 37.09 -73.75
CA GLU A 666 14.09 35.71 -74.24
C GLU A 666 13.53 34.69 -73.23
N ASP A 667 13.82 34.88 -71.93
CA ASP A 667 13.32 34.03 -70.84
C ASP A 667 11.80 34.18 -70.64
N LEU A 668 11.26 35.39 -70.82
CA LEU A 668 9.82 35.67 -70.76
C LEU A 668 9.07 35.03 -71.94
N GLU A 669 9.65 35.07 -73.15
CA GLU A 669 9.07 34.40 -74.32
C GLU A 669 9.11 32.87 -74.17
N ALA A 670 10.21 32.32 -73.64
CA ALA A 670 10.32 30.89 -73.34
C ALA A 670 9.27 30.44 -72.31
N LEU A 671 9.16 31.12 -71.17
CA LEU A 671 8.15 30.83 -70.15
C LEU A 671 6.72 30.97 -70.70
N GLY A 672 6.44 32.00 -71.51
CA GLY A 672 5.13 32.19 -72.14
C GLY A 672 4.74 31.06 -73.09
N ASN A 673 5.70 30.53 -73.86
CA ASN A 673 5.49 29.39 -74.74
C ASN A 673 5.23 28.10 -73.95
N THR A 674 6.05 27.83 -72.93
CA THR A 674 5.92 26.68 -72.03
C THR A 674 4.57 26.70 -71.29
N LEU A 675 4.12 27.84 -70.78
CA LEU A 675 2.81 27.93 -70.12
C LEU A 675 1.65 27.77 -71.12
N SER A 676 1.81 28.21 -72.37
CA SER A 676 0.77 28.09 -73.39
C SER A 676 0.46 26.63 -73.75
N SER A 677 1.47 25.75 -73.67
CA SER A 677 1.34 24.32 -73.97
C SER A 677 0.76 23.47 -72.83
N ILE A 678 0.66 24.01 -71.61
CA ILE A 678 0.20 23.28 -70.42
C ILE A 678 -1.29 23.49 -70.18
N ASP A 679 -2.07 22.42 -69.99
CA ASP A 679 -3.50 22.54 -69.67
C ASP A 679 -3.73 22.76 -68.16
N SER A 680 -3.75 24.03 -67.73
CA SER A 680 -3.98 24.41 -66.32
C SER A 680 -4.72 25.74 -66.20
N ASP A 681 -5.87 25.75 -65.53
CA ASP A 681 -6.69 26.95 -65.32
C ASP A 681 -5.96 28.06 -64.51
N GLN A 682 -4.96 27.66 -63.69
CA GLN A 682 -4.22 28.57 -62.81
C GLN A 682 -3.10 29.33 -63.52
N LYS A 683 -2.74 28.94 -64.76
CA LYS A 683 -1.69 29.60 -65.54
C LYS A 683 -2.05 31.01 -66.01
N THR A 684 -3.36 31.30 -66.10
CA THR A 684 -3.89 32.55 -66.68
C THR A 684 -3.34 33.78 -65.99
N ARG A 685 -3.20 33.76 -64.66
CA ARG A 685 -2.63 34.89 -63.89
C ARG A 685 -1.19 35.20 -64.30
N LEU A 686 -0.34 34.19 -64.36
CA LEU A 686 1.08 34.34 -64.71
C LEU A 686 1.23 34.69 -66.20
N LEU A 687 0.45 34.05 -67.08
CA LEU A 687 0.44 34.32 -68.52
C LEU A 687 -0.02 35.76 -68.84
N THR A 688 -1.04 36.27 -68.15
CA THR A 688 -1.50 37.66 -68.32
C THR A 688 -0.40 38.66 -67.96
N GLU A 689 0.30 38.45 -66.84
CA GLU A 689 1.37 39.36 -66.42
C GLU A 689 2.60 39.27 -67.34
N ILE A 690 2.95 38.07 -67.83
CA ILE A 690 4.01 37.90 -68.84
C ILE A 690 3.65 38.66 -70.13
N ASN A 691 2.41 38.55 -70.61
CA ASN A 691 1.97 39.24 -71.83
C ASN A 691 2.00 40.76 -71.69
N ILE A 692 1.63 41.30 -70.52
CA ILE A 692 1.76 42.74 -70.22
C ILE A 692 3.23 43.16 -70.34
N ARG A 693 4.14 42.42 -69.71
CA ARG A 693 5.59 42.74 -69.72
C ARG A 693 6.26 42.57 -71.08
N LEU A 694 5.86 41.57 -71.86
CA LEU A 694 6.30 41.41 -73.25
C LEU A 694 5.82 42.58 -74.11
N GLY A 695 4.63 43.14 -73.84
CA GLY A 695 4.15 44.38 -74.47
C GLY A 695 5.01 45.59 -74.11
N ASP A 696 5.21 45.84 -72.82
CA ASP A 696 5.98 46.99 -72.30
C ASP A 696 7.43 47.00 -72.82
N LYS A 697 8.11 45.84 -72.87
CA LYS A 697 9.50 45.74 -73.34
C LYS A 697 9.64 45.82 -74.85
N LYS A 698 8.63 45.39 -75.62
CA LYS A 698 8.61 45.55 -77.09
C LYS A 698 8.38 47.01 -77.49
N GLU A 699 7.59 47.75 -76.71
CA GLU A 699 7.43 49.21 -76.87
C GLU A 699 8.70 49.98 -76.48
N SER A 700 9.40 49.61 -75.40
CA SER A 700 10.65 50.29 -75.01
C SER A 700 11.83 50.02 -75.96
N ALA A 701 11.94 48.81 -76.52
CA ALA A 701 12.96 48.48 -77.52
C ALA A 701 12.72 49.23 -78.85
N GLY A 702 11.46 49.45 -79.22
CA GLY A 702 11.10 50.29 -80.36
C GLY A 702 11.46 51.77 -80.18
N ASP A 703 11.45 52.27 -78.95
CA ASP A 703 11.76 53.67 -78.64
C ASP A 703 13.27 53.95 -78.56
N ASP A 704 14.09 52.97 -78.17
CA ASP A 704 15.56 53.06 -78.22
C ASP A 704 16.11 52.91 -79.66
N ASP A 705 15.48 52.09 -80.52
CA ASP A 705 15.79 52.08 -81.96
C ASP A 705 15.40 53.40 -82.64
N ILE A 706 14.34 54.07 -82.18
CA ILE A 706 13.98 55.42 -82.63
C ILE A 706 15.01 56.46 -82.14
N LYS A 707 15.52 56.35 -80.91
CA LYS A 707 16.60 57.25 -80.43
C LYS A 707 17.94 57.01 -81.12
N LEU A 708 18.26 55.77 -81.50
CA LEU A 708 19.45 55.46 -82.28
C LEU A 708 19.32 55.96 -83.73
N ALA A 709 18.12 55.89 -84.31
CA ALA A 709 17.80 56.44 -85.63
C ALA A 709 17.72 57.98 -85.67
N ILE A 710 17.56 58.64 -84.51
CA ILE A 710 17.63 60.11 -84.38
C ILE A 710 19.07 60.60 -84.11
N ALA A 711 20.02 59.69 -83.82
CA ALA A 711 21.43 60.00 -83.54
C ALA A 711 22.43 59.61 -84.66
N GLN A 712 21.94 59.18 -85.83
CA GLN A 712 22.69 59.09 -87.10
C GLN A 712 22.18 60.15 -88.07
#